data_AF-A0A6L4ZBY8-F1
#
_entry.id   AF-A0A6L4ZBY8-F1
#
_cell.length_a   1.000
_cell.length_b   1.000
_cell.length_c   1.000
_cell.angle_alpha   90.00
_cell.angle_beta   90.00
_cell.angle_gamma   90.00
#
_symmetry.space_group_name_H-M   'P 1'
#
loop_
_entity.id
_entity.type
_entity.pdbx_description
1 polymer ?
#
loop_
_entity_poly.entity_id
_entity_poly.type
_entity_poly.pdbx_seq_one_letter_code
_entity_poly.pdbx_strand_id
1 'polypeptide(L)'
;MYHSLHIFFLLLSTATGVYATDISDNSFLITKINSQNLNNQQIWNLLQSNGSTGIEIDLTLKNKKVILQNSSVLLETVIDKLYPVIQENPSKIIPVFIKFSDNIFLLDSVINGSKISPYIFYLPQGETWPSQEYLVQANRRIIFFIDGNYTGESRILHQLKNYVFEISAVNVAGDILTKQNKEMVNQELFVIKNFDKLPTQAPPNQLSRNLVPDYINFLLENWKKYGKRPNFIFIGNEILTFDFIIDQLNSFTWIKGVVKNADKNFDKVFWKNPDILFTGGKFSFPYRGGEELILNPFVPGFKMTPEQIVVTGEMTVPEIYTILAAPLKLSGDMTGSFSFEDIIINTVNTSQIFEGENYSFIQDITRGNVLRLPENASINLGKPETYGLRNNSFTVSCFVKFTEILEFGDNAILGNYESGYRRGLHLILRSGHPYFGLWANDYIANRILSPNIWYHLTWRYIIETGEQSIFLNGQYIGGSDGHPPFSGTGDIHLGSALSSGASLRGYIDNLYIWNRPLGNDEINRLSLDEEITFDHKNKDFAINKWFFVFAVLIIAGLLFFIFFKRRKKENKNTGVERTPEAANNQILLFGEFKAIDNKGVDVSDLFTPKVKELFLFVFIYSLKSGFGANVRDINDVLWGGISSGKVANNRSVTLNKLRKILLQFDGIEIVSTGGYLEAKIKKPFYCDYASTYKLCQIPQGLSKQQLISFFDFVRRGRFLKGIIWPWLDEIRGFTGNQVIDNLLNLALIYQKELNLPEIEKLAQRILDYDDLNEEAIYLQVWALQKTNNINLARFNFTSFTKKYESSFGEPYPMNFSQFNQHFEKGFIH
;
A
#
# COMPACT_ATOMS: atom_id res chain seq x y z
N MET A 1 -4.22 43.17 64.18
CA MET A 1 -4.80 41.81 63.99
C MET A 1 -5.68 41.89 62.77
N TYR A 2 -5.24 41.33 61.63
CA TYR A 2 -5.60 39.96 61.17
C TYR A 2 -7.13 39.83 61.02
N HIS A 3 -7.74 39.47 59.89
CA HIS A 3 -7.31 38.96 58.59
C HIS A 3 -8.58 38.89 57.70
N SER A 4 -8.40 38.76 56.38
CA SER A 4 -9.38 38.16 55.46
C SER A 4 -10.54 39.03 54.92
N LEU A 5 -10.23 39.82 53.90
CA LEU A 5 -11.15 40.13 52.79
C LEU A 5 -10.59 39.44 51.54
N HIS A 6 -11.48 38.89 50.69
CA HIS A 6 -11.24 38.26 49.37
C HIS A 6 -11.35 36.72 49.31
N ILE A 7 -12.55 36.22 49.57
CA ILE A 7 -13.07 34.99 48.93
C ILE A 7 -14.47 35.36 48.46
N PHE A 8 -14.65 35.56 47.15
CA PHE A 8 -15.90 35.47 46.36
C PHE A 8 -15.78 36.30 45.06
N PHE A 9 -14.87 35.92 44.16
CA PHE A 9 -14.91 36.34 42.75
C PHE A 9 -13.98 35.44 41.94
N LEU A 10 -14.37 34.17 41.72
CA LEU A 10 -13.77 33.26 40.73
C LEU A 10 -14.62 31.97 40.63
N LEU A 11 -15.83 32.10 40.11
CA LEU A 11 -16.66 30.96 39.70
C LEU A 11 -17.57 31.42 38.56
N LEU A 12 -16.93 31.82 37.44
CA LEU A 12 -17.53 31.98 36.12
C LEU A 12 -16.40 32.14 35.10
N SER A 13 -15.44 31.21 35.12
CA SER A 13 -14.73 30.83 33.91
C SER A 13 -15.43 29.59 33.39
N THR A 14 -15.91 29.66 32.16
CA THR A 14 -16.40 28.54 31.38
C THR A 14 -15.53 27.31 31.63
N ALA A 15 -16.12 26.25 32.18
CA ALA A 15 -15.52 24.94 32.24
C ALA A 15 -15.35 24.42 30.79
N THR A 16 -14.29 24.85 30.12
CA THR A 16 -13.70 24.06 29.05
C THR A 16 -13.07 22.87 29.76
N GLY A 17 -13.57 21.67 29.51
CA GLY A 17 -12.98 20.45 30.08
C GLY A 17 -11.48 20.47 29.84
N VAL A 18 -10.69 20.62 30.91
CA VAL A 18 -9.25 20.48 30.86
C VAL A 18 -9.01 18.98 30.89
N TYR A 19 -8.96 18.38 29.70
CA TYR A 19 -8.61 16.98 29.53
C TYR A 19 -7.10 16.82 29.70
N ALA A 20 -6.66 15.73 30.35
CA ALA A 20 -5.25 15.43 30.50
C ALA A 20 -4.68 15.03 29.14
N THR A 21 -3.93 15.91 28.48
CA THR A 21 -3.26 15.62 27.20
C THR A 21 -1.90 14.97 27.44
N ASP A 22 -1.56 13.97 26.63
CA ASP A 22 -0.23 13.36 26.64
C ASP A 22 0.77 14.28 25.94
N ILE A 23 2.06 14.17 26.26
CA ILE A 23 3.09 14.94 25.55
C ILE A 23 3.08 14.66 24.03
N SER A 24 2.68 13.44 23.63
CA SER A 24 2.51 13.04 22.22
C SER A 24 1.36 13.74 21.51
N ASP A 25 0.44 14.36 22.25
CA ASP A 25 -0.69 15.13 21.71
C ASP A 25 -0.36 16.62 21.55
N ASN A 26 0.83 17.03 21.99
CA ASN A 26 1.23 18.43 22.05
C ASN A 26 2.40 18.71 21.10
N SER A 27 2.45 19.96 20.64
CA SER A 27 3.45 20.44 19.68
C SER A 27 4.24 21.59 20.30
N PHE A 28 5.55 21.61 20.07
CA PHE A 28 6.48 22.60 20.60
C PHE A 28 7.33 23.18 19.48
N LEU A 29 7.54 24.51 19.49
CA LEU A 29 8.56 25.16 18.68
C LEU A 29 9.91 25.07 19.39
N ILE A 30 10.91 24.54 18.70
CA ILE A 30 12.26 24.38 19.23
C ILE A 30 13.17 25.39 18.54
N THR A 31 13.61 26.38 19.31
CA THR A 31 14.56 27.39 18.83
C THR A 31 15.98 27.09 19.29
N LYS A 32 16.96 27.34 18.43
CA LYS A 32 18.36 27.13 18.72
C LYS A 32 18.90 28.30 19.56
N ILE A 33 19.51 27.98 20.70
CA ILE A 33 20.23 28.93 21.54
C ILE A 33 21.73 28.77 21.34
N ASN A 34 22.39 29.86 21.01
CA ASN A 34 23.83 29.94 20.78
C ASN A 34 24.41 31.21 21.40
N SER A 35 25.72 31.40 21.31
CA SER A 35 26.40 32.55 21.91
C SER A 35 25.95 33.92 21.38
N GLN A 36 25.40 33.98 20.17
CA GLN A 36 24.96 35.23 19.53
C GLN A 36 23.57 35.67 20.03
N ASN A 37 22.68 34.73 20.35
CA ASN A 37 21.29 35.04 20.72
C ASN A 37 20.96 34.79 22.21
N LEU A 38 21.87 34.21 23.00
CA LEU A 38 21.68 33.92 24.42
C LEU A 38 21.24 35.15 25.26
N ASN A 39 21.68 36.34 24.88
CA ASN A 39 21.35 37.59 25.58
C ASN A 39 20.17 38.36 24.97
N ASN A 40 19.50 37.81 23.95
CA ASN A 40 18.32 38.43 23.34
C ASN A 40 17.10 38.27 24.27
N GLN A 41 16.69 39.37 24.92
CA GLN A 41 15.55 39.37 25.84
C GLN A 41 14.22 39.03 25.17
N GLN A 42 14.02 39.36 23.89
CA GLN A 42 12.76 39.06 23.19
C GLN A 42 12.55 37.54 23.06
N ILE A 43 13.61 36.80 22.76
CA ILE A 43 13.56 35.33 22.66
C ILE A 43 13.22 34.73 24.03
N TRP A 44 13.89 35.17 25.10
CA TRP A 44 13.62 34.64 26.45
C TRP A 44 12.24 35.01 26.97
N ASN A 45 11.75 36.22 26.68
CA ASN A 45 10.39 36.63 27.03
C ASN A 45 9.34 35.78 26.29
N LEU A 46 9.57 35.45 25.01
CA LEU A 46 8.68 34.56 24.25
C LEU A 46 8.73 33.12 24.77
N LEU A 47 9.94 32.61 25.05
CA LEU A 47 10.10 31.29 25.68
C LEU A 47 9.34 31.22 27.00
N GLN A 48 9.32 32.31 27.77
CA GLN A 48 8.63 32.38 29.04
C GLN A 48 7.10 32.49 28.90
N SER A 49 6.60 33.34 28.01
CA SER A 49 5.16 33.61 27.86
C SER A 49 4.42 32.51 27.10
N ASN A 50 5.06 31.87 26.12
CA ASN A 50 4.46 30.83 25.30
C ASN A 50 4.66 29.44 25.94
N GLY A 51 3.58 28.73 26.25
CA GLY A 51 3.62 27.39 26.89
C GLY A 51 4.24 26.29 26.02
N SER A 52 4.25 26.46 24.70
CA SER A 52 4.58 25.44 23.70
C SER A 52 5.91 25.70 23.01
N THR A 53 6.94 26.03 23.79
CA THR A 53 8.28 26.35 23.29
C THR A 53 9.36 25.62 24.07
N GLY A 54 10.43 25.25 23.38
CA GLY A 54 11.63 24.62 23.92
C GLY A 54 12.89 25.13 23.22
N ILE A 55 14.03 24.55 23.57
CA ILE A 55 15.33 24.99 23.05
C ILE A 55 16.18 23.84 22.51
N GLU A 56 17.02 24.14 21.52
CA GLU A 56 18.12 23.29 21.06
C GLU A 56 19.46 23.99 21.37
N ILE A 57 20.44 23.25 21.88
CA ILE A 57 21.79 23.74 22.14
C ILE A 57 22.83 22.76 21.61
N ASP A 58 23.89 23.30 21.00
CA ASP A 58 25.04 22.51 20.57
C ASP A 58 26.19 22.74 21.56
N LEU A 59 26.73 21.66 22.11
CA LEU A 59 27.74 21.68 23.18
C LEU A 59 29.02 20.99 22.74
N THR A 60 30.15 21.46 23.27
CA THR A 60 31.46 20.80 23.15
C THR A 60 32.23 20.84 24.46
N LEU A 61 33.15 19.90 24.65
CA LEU A 61 34.04 19.89 25.79
C LEU A 61 35.31 20.72 25.54
N LYS A 62 35.59 21.70 26.40
CA LYS A 62 36.85 22.46 26.37
C LYS A 62 37.40 22.66 27.78
N ASN A 63 38.65 22.25 28.01
CA ASN A 63 39.32 22.37 29.32
C ASN A 63 38.51 21.78 30.49
N LYS A 64 37.92 20.59 30.29
CA LYS A 64 37.01 19.91 31.26
C LYS A 64 35.74 20.71 31.62
N LYS A 65 35.37 21.71 30.82
CA LYS A 65 34.12 22.45 30.96
C LYS A 65 33.25 22.25 29.73
N VAL A 66 31.95 22.12 29.94
CA VAL A 66 30.97 22.02 28.86
C VAL A 66 30.58 23.42 28.43
N ILE A 67 30.77 23.73 27.15
CA ILE A 67 30.54 25.07 26.59
C ILE A 67 29.63 24.99 25.36
N LEU A 68 28.95 26.10 25.05
CA LEU A 68 28.26 26.25 23.76
C LEU A 68 29.30 26.17 22.63
N GLN A 69 28.98 25.40 21.59
CA GLN A 69 29.85 25.20 20.43
C GLN A 69 30.29 26.55 19.83
N ASN A 70 31.57 26.64 19.44
CA ASN A 70 32.19 27.84 18.88
C ASN A 70 32.12 29.08 19.80
N SER A 71 32.15 28.91 21.12
CA SER A 71 32.13 30.02 22.08
C SER A 71 32.99 29.80 23.33
N SER A 72 32.94 30.74 24.27
CA SER A 72 33.47 30.60 25.65
C SER A 72 32.36 30.49 26.70
N VAL A 73 31.10 30.44 26.27
CA VAL A 73 29.93 30.46 27.16
C VAL A 73 29.72 29.07 27.76
N LEU A 74 29.63 29.01 29.09
CA LEU A 74 29.41 27.78 29.85
C LEU A 74 27.95 27.32 29.74
N LEU A 75 27.71 26.01 29.76
CA LEU A 75 26.36 25.43 29.78
C LEU A 75 25.53 25.97 30.96
N GLU A 76 26.18 26.16 32.09
CA GLU A 76 25.61 26.72 33.32
C GLU A 76 24.92 28.07 33.06
N THR A 77 25.47 28.91 32.17
CA THR A 77 24.87 30.20 31.80
C THR A 77 23.54 30.04 31.07
N VAL A 78 23.37 28.98 30.28
CA VAL A 78 22.10 28.66 29.63
C VAL A 78 21.11 28.09 30.65
N ILE A 79 21.57 27.19 31.52
CA ILE A 79 20.76 26.59 32.58
C ILE A 79 20.21 27.66 33.53
N ASP A 80 21.03 28.64 33.91
CA ASP A 80 20.61 29.75 34.78
C ASP A 80 19.47 30.58 34.16
N LYS A 81 19.37 30.64 32.84
CA LYS A 81 18.26 31.31 32.13
C LYS A 81 17.00 30.46 32.01
N LEU A 82 17.11 29.13 32.06
CA LEU A 82 15.95 28.23 32.09
C LEU A 82 15.21 28.27 33.45
N TYR A 83 15.92 28.53 34.54
CA TYR A 83 15.32 28.52 35.87
C TYR A 83 14.20 29.57 36.04
N PRO A 84 14.39 30.87 35.71
CA PRO A 84 13.31 31.87 35.76
C PRO A 84 12.10 31.49 34.90
N VAL A 85 12.34 30.96 33.69
CA VAL A 85 11.28 30.55 32.75
C VAL A 85 10.30 29.57 33.40
N ILE A 86 10.81 28.62 34.18
CA ILE A 86 9.97 27.59 34.81
C ILE A 86 9.38 28.01 36.16
N GLN A 87 9.95 29.02 36.83
CA GLN A 87 9.36 29.61 38.03
C GLN A 87 8.18 30.50 37.69
N GLU A 88 8.30 31.32 36.64
CA GLU A 88 7.28 32.30 36.28
C GLU A 88 6.04 31.68 35.61
N ASN A 89 6.20 30.51 34.97
CA ASN A 89 5.10 29.74 34.40
C ASN A 89 5.02 28.31 34.99
N PRO A 90 4.22 28.11 36.06
CA PRO A 90 4.12 26.82 36.76
C PRO A 90 3.59 25.65 35.90
N SER A 91 2.83 25.94 34.83
CA SER A 91 2.28 24.91 33.93
C SER A 91 3.18 24.60 32.73
N LYS A 92 4.23 25.38 32.49
CA LYS A 92 5.09 25.22 31.31
C LYS A 92 5.97 23.97 31.43
N ILE A 93 5.98 23.17 30.37
CA ILE A 93 6.93 22.07 30.14
C ILE A 93 7.96 22.54 29.11
N ILE A 94 9.25 22.26 29.36
CA ILE A 94 10.37 22.72 28.53
C ILE A 94 11.12 21.50 27.98
N PRO A 95 10.93 21.15 26.71
CA PRO A 95 11.83 20.23 26.03
C PRO A 95 13.15 20.95 25.70
N VAL A 96 14.27 20.30 26.04
CA VAL A 96 15.63 20.80 25.82
C VAL A 96 16.42 19.76 25.03
N PHE A 97 16.82 20.10 23.82
CA PHE A 97 17.60 19.24 22.93
C PHE A 97 19.07 19.62 22.98
N ILE A 98 19.93 18.63 23.23
CA ILE A 98 21.38 18.81 23.36
C ILE A 98 22.07 18.03 22.25
N LYS A 99 22.92 18.69 21.46
CA LYS A 99 23.90 18.01 20.61
C LYS A 99 25.24 17.94 21.32
N PHE A 100 25.69 16.73 21.64
CA PHE A 100 26.92 16.51 22.40
C PHE A 100 27.49 15.11 22.17
N SER A 101 28.78 15.02 21.85
CA SER A 101 29.48 13.77 21.52
C SER A 101 30.70 13.50 22.39
N ASP A 102 30.78 14.11 23.58
CA ASP A 102 31.88 13.94 24.52
C ASP A 102 31.41 13.16 25.79
N ASN A 103 32.06 13.36 26.93
CA ASN A 103 31.81 12.62 28.18
C ASN A 103 30.43 12.94 28.78
N ILE A 104 29.50 11.98 28.69
CA ILE A 104 28.12 12.10 29.18
C ILE A 104 28.03 12.30 30.70
N PHE A 105 28.92 11.69 31.49
CA PHE A 105 28.90 11.81 32.95
C PHE A 105 29.23 13.22 33.42
N LEU A 106 30.10 13.92 32.70
CA LEU A 106 30.39 15.33 32.99
C LEU A 106 29.17 16.20 32.70
N LEU A 107 28.48 15.96 31.58
CA LEU A 107 27.24 16.66 31.24
C LEU A 107 26.16 16.41 32.31
N ASP A 108 25.96 15.16 32.71
CA ASP A 108 25.04 14.77 33.79
C ASP A 108 25.39 15.48 35.10
N SER A 109 26.69 15.54 35.46
CA SER A 109 27.14 16.21 36.68
C SER A 109 26.85 17.71 36.66
N VAL A 110 27.05 18.39 35.52
CA VAL A 110 26.78 19.83 35.39
C VAL A 110 25.27 20.09 35.50
N ILE A 111 24.44 19.29 34.84
CA ILE A 111 22.99 19.45 34.87
C ILE A 111 22.43 19.13 36.27
N ASN A 112 22.86 18.04 36.91
CA ASN A 112 22.42 17.68 38.26
C ASN A 112 22.87 18.66 39.34
N GLY A 113 24.02 19.32 39.16
CA GLY A 113 24.52 20.36 40.08
C GLY A 113 23.77 21.69 40.00
N SER A 114 22.80 21.83 39.09
CA SER A 114 22.14 23.09 38.81
C SER A 114 20.81 23.27 39.55
N LYS A 115 20.30 24.51 39.57
CA LYS A 115 19.00 24.87 40.19
C LYS A 115 17.80 24.21 39.52
N ILE A 116 17.95 23.72 38.28
CA ILE A 116 16.85 23.09 37.54
C ILE A 116 16.73 21.59 37.81
N SER A 117 17.69 20.95 38.50
CA SER A 117 17.70 19.50 38.76
C SER A 117 16.39 18.96 39.37
N PRO A 118 15.74 19.63 40.35
CA PRO A 118 14.46 19.17 40.90
C PRO A 118 13.31 19.16 39.89
N TYR A 119 13.45 19.81 38.75
CA TYR A 119 12.40 19.94 37.73
C TYR A 119 12.59 18.98 36.56
N ILE A 120 13.63 18.15 36.56
CA ILE A 120 13.94 17.25 35.44
C ILE A 120 13.06 16.01 35.48
N PHE A 121 12.44 15.69 34.36
CA PHE A 121 11.76 14.42 34.12
C PHE A 121 12.65 13.49 33.30
N TYR A 122 12.66 12.21 33.66
CA TYR A 122 13.29 11.15 32.90
C TYR A 122 12.36 9.94 32.83
N LEU A 123 12.16 9.45 31.61
CA LEU A 123 11.41 8.24 31.29
C LEU A 123 12.42 7.14 30.94
N PRO A 124 12.42 6.01 31.65
CA PRO A 124 13.14 4.82 31.22
C PRO A 124 12.64 4.29 29.88
N GLN A 125 13.51 3.68 29.08
CA GLN A 125 13.14 3.16 27.77
C GLN A 125 12.09 2.04 27.91
N GLY A 126 11.03 2.11 27.10
CA GLY A 126 9.93 1.14 27.09
C GLY A 126 8.76 1.49 28.00
N GLU A 127 8.90 2.51 28.85
CA GLU A 127 7.80 3.04 29.66
C GLU A 127 6.90 3.98 28.82
N THR A 128 5.67 4.21 29.30
CA THR A 128 4.72 5.12 28.65
C THR A 128 4.95 6.56 29.10
N TRP A 129 4.92 7.51 28.16
CA TRP A 129 4.99 8.92 28.51
C TRP A 129 3.81 9.34 29.41
N PRO A 130 4.05 10.07 30.51
CA PRO A 130 2.97 10.54 31.36
C PRO A 130 2.21 11.72 30.73
N SER A 131 1.02 11.99 31.26
CA SER A 131 0.24 13.18 30.89
C SER A 131 0.96 14.47 31.29
N GLN A 132 0.68 15.56 30.57
CA GLN A 132 1.20 16.88 30.95
C GLN A 132 0.75 17.30 32.34
N GLU A 133 -0.48 16.97 32.73
CA GLU A 133 -1.00 17.24 34.05
C GLU A 133 -0.14 16.59 35.14
N TYR A 134 0.25 15.32 34.96
CA TYR A 134 1.16 14.65 35.88
C TYR A 134 2.52 15.34 35.95
N LEU A 135 3.12 15.69 34.81
CA LEU A 135 4.42 16.39 34.77
C LEU A 135 4.37 17.72 35.53
N VAL A 136 3.27 18.46 35.40
CA VAL A 136 3.04 19.72 36.10
C VAL A 136 2.83 19.48 37.60
N GLN A 137 1.97 18.55 37.99
CA GLN A 137 1.67 18.22 39.39
C GLN A 137 2.90 17.67 40.13
N ALA A 138 3.67 16.79 39.50
CA ALA A 138 4.92 16.24 40.03
C ALA A 138 6.07 17.27 40.01
N ASN A 139 5.84 18.44 39.41
CA ASN A 139 6.83 19.50 39.19
C ASN A 139 8.08 18.99 38.45
N ARG A 140 7.90 18.03 37.53
CA ARG A 140 8.93 17.45 36.65
C ARG A 140 8.70 17.96 35.23
N ARG A 141 9.10 19.20 34.97
CA ARG A 141 8.68 19.99 33.81
C ARG A 141 9.80 20.29 32.79
N ILE A 142 11.01 19.78 32.99
CA ILE A 142 12.12 19.91 32.03
C ILE A 142 12.47 18.52 31.50
N ILE A 143 12.44 18.37 30.18
CA ILE A 143 12.70 17.09 29.51
C ILE A 143 13.91 17.27 28.61
N PHE A 144 15.01 16.59 28.96
CA PHE A 144 16.21 16.66 28.16
C PHE A 144 16.26 15.53 27.13
N PHE A 145 16.54 15.88 25.89
CA PHE A 145 16.88 14.95 24.82
C PHE A 145 18.33 15.18 24.41
N ILE A 146 19.07 14.12 24.12
CA ILE A 146 20.45 14.19 23.65
C ILE A 146 20.63 13.46 22.33
N ASP A 147 21.34 14.11 21.43
CA ASP A 147 21.81 13.58 20.15
C ASP A 147 23.34 13.70 20.06
N GLY A 148 23.99 12.69 19.49
CA GLY A 148 25.45 12.60 19.40
C GLY A 148 26.03 11.24 19.75
N ASN A 149 27.33 11.08 19.49
CA ASN A 149 28.07 9.85 19.72
C ASN A 149 28.86 9.95 21.03
N TYR A 150 28.30 9.43 22.12
CA TYR A 150 28.93 9.41 23.45
C TYR A 150 28.99 7.99 24.01
N THR A 151 29.82 7.79 25.04
CA THR A 151 29.93 6.53 25.78
C THR A 151 29.32 6.67 27.17
N GLY A 152 28.68 5.61 27.67
CA GLY A 152 27.97 5.59 28.94
C GLY A 152 26.46 5.80 28.81
N GLU A 153 25.75 5.68 29.93
CA GLU A 153 24.29 5.86 30.02
C GLU A 153 23.97 7.05 30.93
N SER A 154 23.02 7.88 30.51
CA SER A 154 22.47 8.96 31.33
C SER A 154 21.13 8.55 31.93
N ARG A 155 20.89 8.98 33.17
CA ARG A 155 19.60 8.79 33.88
C ARG A 155 18.74 10.06 33.92
N ILE A 156 19.15 11.09 33.19
CA ILE A 156 18.42 12.36 33.10
C ILE A 156 18.25 12.85 31.66
N LEU A 157 18.97 12.26 30.69
CA LEU A 157 18.93 12.62 29.27
C LEU A 157 18.34 11.46 28.45
N HIS A 158 17.32 11.75 27.65
CA HIS A 158 16.72 10.79 26.73
C HIS A 158 17.55 10.74 25.44
N GLN A 159 18.13 9.58 25.11
CA GLN A 159 18.79 9.41 23.81
C GLN A 159 17.75 9.52 22.69
N LEU A 160 17.88 10.55 21.84
CA LEU A 160 16.83 10.98 20.91
C LEU A 160 16.27 9.82 20.06
N LYS A 161 17.17 9.03 19.47
CA LYS A 161 16.86 7.90 18.60
C LYS A 161 16.02 6.79 19.23
N ASN A 162 15.85 6.77 20.56
CA ASN A 162 15.07 5.73 21.25
C ASN A 162 13.60 6.14 21.46
N TYR A 163 13.27 7.43 21.36
CA TYR A 163 11.96 7.97 21.71
C TYR A 163 11.26 8.69 20.55
N VAL A 164 12.01 9.09 19.52
CA VAL A 164 11.58 10.09 18.55
C VAL A 164 11.78 9.60 17.11
N PHE A 165 10.67 9.51 16.38
CA PHE A 165 10.67 9.43 14.93
C PHE A 165 11.04 10.79 14.34
N GLU A 166 12.01 10.88 13.44
CA GLU A 166 12.56 12.14 12.93
C GLU A 166 12.46 12.25 11.41
N ILE A 167 12.06 13.43 10.91
CA ILE A 167 12.17 13.81 9.49
C ILE A 167 12.84 15.19 9.34
N SER A 168 13.29 15.53 8.13
CA SER A 168 13.85 16.85 7.79
C SER A 168 12.98 17.58 6.76
N ALA A 169 12.68 18.86 7.01
CA ALA A 169 11.88 19.69 6.11
C ALA A 169 12.61 20.14 4.83
N VAL A 170 13.92 19.90 4.70
CA VAL A 170 14.68 20.26 3.48
C VAL A 170 14.66 19.13 2.44
N ASN A 171 14.38 17.89 2.88
CA ASN A 171 14.32 16.71 2.03
C ASN A 171 12.85 16.44 1.62
N VAL A 172 12.14 17.46 1.12
CA VAL A 172 10.71 17.36 0.75
C VAL A 172 10.51 16.43 -0.45
N ALA A 173 11.52 16.32 -1.30
CA ALA A 173 11.58 15.30 -2.34
C ALA A 173 12.19 14.02 -1.77
N GLY A 174 11.37 13.00 -1.52
CA GLY A 174 11.85 11.62 -1.54
C GLY A 174 12.37 11.03 -0.23
N ASP A 175 11.73 11.28 0.91
CA ASP A 175 11.66 10.21 1.92
C ASP A 175 10.64 9.16 1.42
N ILE A 176 11.07 8.39 0.41
CA ILE A 176 10.76 6.96 0.37
C ILE A 176 11.18 6.51 1.76
N LEU A 177 10.22 6.02 2.55
CA LEU A 177 10.46 5.52 3.90
C LEU A 177 11.76 4.71 3.92
N THR A 178 12.84 5.32 4.41
CA THR A 178 14.11 4.63 4.49
C THR A 178 13.91 3.42 5.39
N LYS A 179 14.68 2.36 5.19
CA LYS A 179 14.57 1.16 6.04
C LYS A 179 14.64 1.52 7.54
N GLN A 180 15.40 2.56 7.87
CA GLN A 180 15.50 3.12 9.21
C GLN A 180 14.22 3.82 9.67
N ASN A 181 13.61 4.67 8.84
CA ASN A 181 12.33 5.31 9.15
C ASN A 181 11.22 4.27 9.40
N LYS A 182 11.21 3.15 8.65
CA LYS A 182 10.25 2.04 8.83
C LYS A 182 10.34 1.39 10.21
N GLU A 183 11.55 1.17 10.71
CA GLU A 183 11.79 0.55 12.01
C GLU A 183 11.47 1.49 13.18
N MET A 184 11.46 2.81 12.94
CA MET A 184 11.28 3.84 13.97
C MET A 184 9.84 4.36 14.11
N VAL A 185 8.88 3.94 13.26
CA VAL A 185 7.49 4.44 13.32
C VAL A 185 6.74 4.04 14.61
N ASN A 186 7.24 3.07 15.39
CA ASN A 186 6.68 2.76 16.70
C ASN A 186 7.02 3.80 17.79
N GLN A 187 7.98 4.70 17.53
CA GLN A 187 8.40 5.71 18.50
C GLN A 187 7.31 6.74 18.75
N GLU A 188 7.03 7.04 20.02
CA GLU A 188 5.82 7.78 20.38
C GLU A 188 5.86 9.26 19.97
N LEU A 189 7.06 9.85 19.89
CA LEU A 189 7.25 11.27 19.60
C LEU A 189 7.71 11.49 18.16
N PHE A 190 7.37 12.65 17.60
CA PHE A 190 7.68 13.03 16.22
C PHE A 190 8.43 14.37 16.14
N VAL A 191 9.62 14.37 15.54
CA VAL A 191 10.46 15.55 15.30
C VAL A 191 10.48 15.93 13.82
N ILE A 192 10.40 17.23 13.58
CA ILE A 192 10.66 17.84 12.27
C ILE A 192 11.89 18.76 12.40
N LYS A 193 12.98 18.40 11.75
CA LYS A 193 14.21 19.20 11.68
C LYS A 193 14.16 20.21 10.53
N ASN A 194 14.91 21.30 10.69
CA ASN A 194 15.17 22.31 9.65
C ASN A 194 13.89 22.93 9.04
N PHE A 195 12.84 23.10 9.83
CA PHE A 195 11.57 23.64 9.36
C PHE A 195 11.69 25.08 8.84
N ASP A 196 12.62 25.86 9.41
CA ASP A 196 13.01 27.19 8.94
C ASP A 196 13.58 27.24 7.51
N LYS A 197 13.95 26.08 6.96
CA LYS A 197 14.57 25.93 5.63
C LYS A 197 13.66 25.21 4.64
N LEU A 198 12.37 25.08 4.93
CA LEU A 198 11.40 24.48 4.02
C LEU A 198 11.44 25.21 2.66
N PRO A 199 11.61 24.50 1.52
CA PRO A 199 11.57 25.12 0.21
C PRO A 199 10.14 25.59 -0.12
N THR A 200 9.87 26.88 0.04
CA THR A 200 8.56 27.49 -0.27
C THR A 200 8.53 28.06 -1.69
N GLN A 201 7.34 28.12 -2.31
CA GLN A 201 7.21 28.55 -3.71
C GLN A 201 7.40 30.06 -3.94
N ALA A 202 7.53 30.89 -2.90
CA ALA A 202 7.80 32.33 -3.00
C ALA A 202 9.13 32.75 -2.33
N PRO A 203 9.83 33.78 -2.85
CA PRO A 203 11.19 34.16 -2.44
C PRO A 203 11.25 34.72 -0.99
N PRO A 204 12.43 34.64 -0.32
CA PRO A 204 12.56 34.71 1.15
C PRO A 204 12.41 36.10 1.76
N ASN A 205 12.31 37.15 0.93
CA ASN A 205 12.33 38.53 1.42
C ASN A 205 10.90 39.01 1.66
N GLN A 206 10.50 38.92 2.93
CA GLN A 206 9.21 39.23 3.55
C GLN A 206 8.24 38.04 3.56
N LEU A 207 8.06 37.45 4.76
CA LEU A 207 6.90 36.62 5.09
C LEU A 207 5.63 37.47 4.97
N SER A 208 5.16 37.60 3.74
CA SER A 208 3.78 37.94 3.46
C SER A 208 2.90 36.78 3.92
N ARG A 209 1.67 37.06 4.36
CA ARG A 209 0.64 36.09 4.77
C ARG A 209 0.33 34.99 3.73
N ASN A 210 0.99 35.02 2.56
CA ASN A 210 0.86 34.10 1.45
C ASN A 210 1.74 32.83 1.58
N LEU A 211 2.71 32.77 2.52
CA LEU A 211 3.57 31.59 2.75
C LEU A 211 3.03 30.62 3.84
N VAL A 212 2.08 31.08 4.66
CA VAL A 212 1.44 30.28 5.73
C VAL A 212 0.90 28.93 5.22
N PRO A 213 0.28 28.83 4.02
CA PRO A 213 -0.24 27.57 3.52
C PRO A 213 0.84 26.49 3.33
N ASP A 214 2.04 26.83 2.84
CA ASP A 214 3.10 25.84 2.54
C ASP A 214 3.58 25.13 3.83
N TYR A 215 3.87 25.92 4.87
CA TYR A 215 4.30 25.39 6.17
C TYR A 215 3.22 24.52 6.83
N ILE A 216 1.96 24.96 6.81
CA ILE A 216 0.87 24.21 7.42
C ILE A 216 0.55 22.94 6.61
N ASN A 217 0.54 23.02 5.28
CA ASN A 217 0.34 21.85 4.42
C ASN A 217 1.43 20.80 4.65
N PHE A 218 2.70 21.21 4.74
CA PHE A 218 3.80 20.30 5.07
C PHE A 218 3.56 19.55 6.39
N LEU A 219 3.14 20.26 7.44
CA LEU A 219 2.85 19.64 8.74
C LEU A 219 1.66 18.67 8.66
N LEU A 220 0.58 19.04 7.97
CA LEU A 220 -0.62 18.21 7.82
C LEU A 220 -0.36 16.96 6.98
N GLU A 221 0.37 17.09 5.87
CA GLU A 221 0.74 15.96 5.01
C GLU A 221 1.58 14.95 5.76
N ASN A 222 2.61 15.40 6.50
CA ASN A 222 3.44 14.50 7.29
C ASN A 222 2.70 13.92 8.51
N TRP A 223 1.81 14.69 9.15
CA TRP A 223 0.95 14.16 10.20
C TRP A 223 0.05 13.04 9.66
N LYS A 224 -0.61 13.27 8.52
CA LYS A 224 -1.44 12.25 7.85
C LYS A 224 -0.63 11.03 7.43
N LYS A 225 0.52 11.24 6.77
CA LYS A 225 1.39 10.19 6.22
C LYS A 225 1.88 9.23 7.29
N TYR A 226 2.32 9.74 8.45
CA TYR A 226 2.90 8.93 9.52
C TYR A 226 1.92 8.60 10.65
N GLY A 227 0.69 9.15 10.59
CA GLY A 227 -0.30 9.03 11.66
C GLY A 227 0.24 9.49 13.02
N LYS A 228 1.07 10.55 13.03
CA LYS A 228 1.69 11.12 14.23
C LYS A 228 1.63 12.63 14.19
N ARG A 229 1.16 13.23 15.28
CA ARG A 229 1.18 14.68 15.43
C ARG A 229 2.63 15.17 15.54
N PRO A 230 3.06 16.21 14.81
CA PRO A 230 4.38 16.80 14.99
C PRO A 230 4.56 17.31 16.42
N ASN A 231 5.44 16.70 17.19
CA ASN A 231 5.65 17.07 18.60
C ASN A 231 6.69 18.16 18.76
N PHE A 232 7.80 18.11 18.03
CA PHE A 232 8.84 19.13 18.14
C PHE A 232 9.28 19.61 16.76
N ILE A 233 9.08 20.90 16.51
CA ILE A 233 9.31 21.55 15.21
C ILE A 233 10.51 22.47 15.37
N PHE A 234 11.63 22.11 14.75
CA PHE A 234 12.90 22.84 14.86
C PHE A 234 12.98 23.93 13.81
N ILE A 235 13.15 25.17 14.28
CA ILE A 235 13.03 26.39 13.48
C ILE A 235 14.29 27.27 13.52
N GLY A 236 15.44 26.66 13.86
CA GLY A 236 16.70 27.39 13.99
C GLY A 236 16.57 28.59 14.95
N ASN A 237 17.03 29.77 14.51
CA ASN A 237 17.02 30.99 15.32
C ASN A 237 15.76 31.87 15.09
N GLU A 238 14.78 31.38 14.31
CA GLU A 238 13.68 32.18 13.73
C GLU A 238 12.38 32.14 14.55
N ILE A 239 12.43 32.03 15.89
CA ILE A 239 11.22 31.82 16.72
C ILE A 239 10.16 32.91 16.60
N LEU A 240 10.57 34.16 16.42
CA LEU A 240 9.65 35.28 16.22
C LEU A 240 8.89 35.21 14.88
N THR A 241 9.41 34.44 13.92
CA THR A 241 8.83 34.26 12.59
C THR A 241 7.78 33.15 12.58
N PHE A 242 7.91 32.15 13.47
CA PHE A 242 7.11 30.93 13.47
C PHE A 242 6.15 30.80 14.66
N ASP A 243 6.01 31.85 15.49
CA ASP A 243 5.20 31.81 16.72
C ASP A 243 3.71 31.46 16.49
N PHE A 244 3.18 31.68 15.28
CA PHE A 244 1.82 31.34 14.87
C PHE A 244 1.58 29.84 14.58
N ILE A 245 2.63 29.05 14.35
CA ILE A 245 2.52 27.67 13.83
C ILE A 245 1.75 26.77 14.78
N ILE A 246 2.01 26.87 16.09
CA ILE A 246 1.37 26.00 17.09
C ILE A 246 -0.12 26.32 17.19
N ASP A 247 -0.50 27.59 17.18
CA ASP A 247 -1.90 28.00 17.21
C ASP A 247 -2.65 27.51 15.96
N GLN A 248 -2.02 27.59 14.79
CA GLN A 248 -2.59 27.02 13.56
C GLN A 248 -2.74 25.50 13.64
N LEU A 249 -1.71 24.77 14.10
CA LEU A 249 -1.77 23.32 14.23
C LEU A 249 -2.82 22.86 15.25
N ASN A 250 -3.01 23.64 16.33
CA ASN A 250 -4.04 23.41 17.34
C ASN A 250 -5.45 23.72 16.84
N SER A 251 -5.61 24.51 15.78
CA SER A 251 -6.91 24.84 15.20
C SER A 251 -7.54 23.68 14.40
N PHE A 252 -6.76 22.67 14.02
CA PHE A 252 -7.25 21.52 13.27
C PHE A 252 -7.92 20.50 14.18
N THR A 253 -9.03 19.93 13.70
CA THR A 253 -9.62 18.72 14.29
C THR A 253 -8.79 17.49 13.93
N TRP A 254 -8.71 16.55 14.87
CA TRP A 254 -7.93 15.33 14.71
C TRP A 254 -8.51 14.23 15.58
N ILE A 255 -8.15 13.00 15.27
CA ILE A 255 -8.50 11.81 16.05
C ILE A 255 -7.24 11.11 16.51
N LYS A 256 -7.33 10.36 17.60
CA LYS A 256 -6.28 9.44 18.04
C LYS A 256 -6.83 8.09 18.40
N GLY A 257 -5.96 7.09 18.39
CA GLY A 257 -6.32 5.77 18.85
C GLY A 257 -5.15 4.85 19.06
N VAL A 258 -5.50 3.65 19.50
CA VAL A 258 -4.58 2.55 19.77
C VAL A 258 -5.05 1.28 19.08
N VAL A 259 -4.10 0.54 18.52
CA VAL A 259 -4.28 -0.81 17.98
C VAL A 259 -3.55 -1.77 18.90
N LYS A 260 -4.30 -2.68 19.52
CA LYS A 260 -3.81 -3.57 20.57
C LYS A 260 -4.19 -5.01 20.32
N ASN A 261 -3.30 -5.92 20.68
CA ASN A 261 -3.63 -7.32 20.91
C ASN A 261 -3.48 -7.60 22.41
N ALA A 262 -4.56 -8.08 23.03
CA ALA A 262 -4.74 -8.06 24.48
C ALA A 262 -4.48 -6.63 25.02
N ASP A 263 -3.32 -6.40 25.66
CA ASP A 263 -2.92 -5.11 26.22
C ASP A 263 -1.66 -4.50 25.59
N LYS A 264 -1.05 -5.19 24.62
CA LYS A 264 0.18 -4.72 23.96
C LYS A 264 -0.15 -3.98 22.67
N ASN A 265 0.43 -2.79 22.50
CA ASN A 265 0.36 -2.04 21.24
C ASN A 265 1.16 -2.75 20.15
N PHE A 266 0.68 -2.71 18.91
CA PHE A 266 1.48 -3.17 17.77
C PHE A 266 2.65 -2.23 17.51
N ASP A 267 3.77 -2.79 17.04
CA ASP A 267 4.90 -2.00 16.56
C ASP A 267 4.61 -1.40 15.17
N LYS A 268 3.85 -2.10 14.33
CA LYS A 268 3.50 -1.68 12.97
C LYS A 268 2.04 -2.03 12.66
N VAL A 269 1.29 -1.05 12.19
CA VAL A 269 -0.11 -1.15 11.73
C VAL A 269 -0.18 -0.60 10.32
N PHE A 270 -0.68 -1.39 9.37
CA PHE A 270 -0.90 -0.96 7.99
C PHE A 270 -2.29 -0.35 7.84
N TRP A 271 -2.49 0.46 6.80
CA TRP A 271 -3.78 1.05 6.50
C TRP A 271 -4.12 0.84 5.02
N LYS A 272 -5.36 0.45 4.71
CA LYS A 272 -5.84 0.30 3.32
C LYS A 272 -6.23 1.66 2.71
N ASN A 273 -5.44 2.68 2.99
CA ASN A 273 -5.68 4.07 2.66
C ASN A 273 -4.51 4.57 1.79
N PRO A 274 -4.73 5.09 0.57
CA PRO A 274 -3.62 5.44 -0.34
C PRO A 274 -2.58 6.40 0.24
N ASP A 275 -3.03 7.35 1.07
CA ASP A 275 -2.17 8.38 1.66
C ASP A 275 -1.54 7.97 3.01
N ILE A 276 -1.87 6.79 3.53
CA ILE A 276 -1.44 6.30 4.84
C ILE A 276 -0.89 4.89 4.66
N LEU A 277 0.44 4.75 4.69
CA LEU A 277 1.07 3.46 4.43
C LEU A 277 1.04 2.57 5.69
N PHE A 278 1.61 3.06 6.79
CA PHE A 278 1.59 2.39 8.09
C PHE A 278 1.90 3.37 9.23
N THR A 279 1.52 2.99 10.44
CA THR A 279 1.75 3.70 11.70
C THR A 279 2.29 2.73 12.75
N GLY A 280 2.63 3.24 13.94
CA GLY A 280 2.73 2.41 15.14
C GLY A 280 1.34 2.01 15.64
N GLY A 281 1.30 1.27 16.75
CA GLY A 281 0.07 0.91 17.43
C GLY A 281 -0.68 2.12 17.98
N LYS A 282 0.02 3.19 18.38
CA LYS A 282 -0.57 4.50 18.66
C LYS A 282 -0.61 5.33 17.37
N PHE A 283 -1.77 5.89 17.04
CA PHE A 283 -1.96 6.71 15.85
C PHE A 283 -2.72 7.99 16.15
N SER A 284 -2.51 9.01 15.31
CA SER A 284 -3.16 10.31 15.34
C SER A 284 -3.30 10.84 13.92
N PHE A 285 -4.52 11.21 13.50
CA PHE A 285 -4.78 11.70 12.14
C PHE A 285 -5.55 13.03 12.16
N PRO A 286 -5.10 14.05 11.40
CA PRO A 286 -5.85 15.28 11.21
C PRO A 286 -7.01 15.04 10.23
N TYR A 287 -8.11 15.76 10.40
CA TYR A 287 -9.21 15.81 9.42
C TYR A 287 -9.84 17.20 9.41
N ARG A 288 -10.46 17.61 8.30
CA ARG A 288 -11.13 18.91 8.22
C ARG A 288 -12.62 18.78 8.52
N GLY A 289 -13.20 19.79 9.15
CA GLY A 289 -14.64 19.87 9.36
C GLY A 289 -15.39 19.83 8.02
N GLY A 290 -16.24 18.81 7.84
CA GLY A 290 -17.00 18.56 6.60
C GLY A 290 -16.42 17.46 5.70
N GLU A 291 -15.22 16.96 5.99
CA GLU A 291 -14.68 15.76 5.34
C GLU A 291 -15.11 14.48 6.10
N GLU A 292 -15.28 13.39 5.36
CA GLU A 292 -15.44 12.05 5.93
C GLU A 292 -14.07 11.37 5.95
N LEU A 293 -13.58 11.02 7.14
CA LEU A 293 -12.36 10.26 7.32
C LEU A 293 -12.71 8.79 7.54
N ILE A 294 -12.32 7.94 6.59
CA ILE A 294 -12.47 6.49 6.68
C ILE A 294 -11.07 5.88 6.82
N LEU A 295 -10.84 5.12 7.88
CA LEU A 295 -9.58 4.43 8.14
C LEU A 295 -9.79 2.93 8.23
N ASN A 296 -8.98 2.16 7.51
CA ASN A 296 -9.09 0.71 7.43
C ASN A 296 -7.79 0.05 7.92
N PRO A 297 -7.67 -0.23 9.23
CA PRO A 297 -6.47 -0.80 9.82
C PRO A 297 -6.27 -2.26 9.38
N PHE A 298 -5.00 -2.66 9.26
CA PHE A 298 -4.60 -3.99 8.88
C PHE A 298 -3.29 -4.41 9.55
N VAL A 299 -3.22 -5.64 10.07
CA VAL A 299 -1.97 -6.26 10.52
C VAL A 299 -1.97 -7.73 10.05
N PRO A 300 -0.91 -8.20 9.38
CA PRO A 300 -0.80 -9.59 8.95
C PRO A 300 -1.02 -10.58 10.10
N GLY A 301 -1.91 -11.55 9.88
CA GLY A 301 -2.27 -12.58 10.87
C GLY A 301 -3.29 -12.16 11.92
N PHE A 302 -3.89 -10.98 11.83
CA PHE A 302 -4.88 -10.49 12.79
C PHE A 302 -6.17 -10.01 12.12
N LYS A 303 -7.29 -10.24 12.80
CA LYS A 303 -8.57 -9.62 12.52
C LYS A 303 -8.75 -8.37 13.39
N MET A 304 -9.07 -7.23 12.77
CA MET A 304 -9.30 -5.96 13.45
C MET A 304 -10.77 -5.81 13.89
N THR A 305 -10.99 -5.21 15.06
CA THR A 305 -12.31 -4.84 15.56
C THR A 305 -12.24 -3.47 16.24
N PRO A 306 -12.87 -2.43 15.69
CA PRO A 306 -13.62 -2.44 14.43
C PRO A 306 -12.70 -2.62 13.21
N GLU A 307 -13.26 -3.14 12.11
CA GLU A 307 -12.53 -3.32 10.83
C GLU A 307 -12.30 -1.99 10.10
N GLN A 308 -13.06 -0.96 10.46
CA GLN A 308 -12.91 0.39 9.94
C GLN A 308 -13.33 1.44 10.99
N ILE A 309 -12.71 2.60 10.94
CA ILE A 309 -13.12 3.80 11.66
C ILE A 309 -13.71 4.77 10.63
N VAL A 310 -14.90 5.29 10.91
CA VAL A 310 -15.55 6.31 10.09
C VAL A 310 -15.82 7.52 10.97
N VAL A 311 -15.29 8.67 10.56
CA VAL A 311 -15.46 9.95 11.26
C VAL A 311 -16.12 10.93 10.30
N THR A 312 -17.26 11.48 10.70
CA THR A 312 -17.97 12.51 9.96
C THR A 312 -18.09 13.77 10.81
N GLY A 313 -18.27 14.94 10.17
CA GLY A 313 -18.34 16.23 10.86
C GLY A 313 -19.49 16.39 11.85
N GLU A 314 -20.50 15.51 11.81
CA GLU A 314 -21.68 15.56 12.69
C GLU A 314 -21.59 14.57 13.87
N MET A 315 -20.58 13.69 13.90
CA MET A 315 -20.44 12.66 14.93
C MET A 315 -19.67 13.16 16.15
N THR A 316 -20.08 12.70 17.33
CA THR A 316 -19.27 12.83 18.55
C THR A 316 -18.06 11.92 18.44
N VAL A 317 -16.89 12.52 18.23
CA VAL A 317 -15.62 11.79 18.18
C VAL A 317 -15.24 11.37 19.61
N PRO A 318 -14.98 10.07 19.86
CA PRO A 318 -14.47 9.63 21.15
C PRO A 318 -13.08 10.21 21.40
N GLU A 319 -12.71 10.38 22.66
CA GLU A 319 -11.38 10.88 23.05
C GLU A 319 -10.25 10.00 22.51
N ILE A 320 -10.48 8.69 22.47
CA ILE A 320 -9.53 7.70 21.93
C ILE A 320 -10.27 6.55 21.24
N TYR A 321 -9.87 6.23 20.02
CA TYR A 321 -10.31 5.01 19.34
C TYR A 321 -9.51 3.82 19.83
N THR A 322 -10.18 2.69 20.09
CA THR A 322 -9.50 1.42 20.41
C THR A 322 -9.85 0.41 19.34
N ILE A 323 -8.82 -0.12 18.66
CA ILE A 323 -8.91 -1.23 17.72
C ILE A 323 -8.29 -2.45 18.38
N LEU A 324 -9.10 -3.49 18.57
CA LEU A 324 -8.66 -4.78 19.09
C LEU A 324 -8.30 -5.68 17.92
N ALA A 325 -7.12 -6.30 17.99
CA ALA A 325 -6.65 -7.27 17.02
C ALA A 325 -6.68 -8.68 17.61
N ALA A 326 -7.45 -9.57 16.99
CA ALA A 326 -7.53 -10.97 17.38
C ALA A 326 -6.74 -11.85 16.38
N PRO A 327 -5.88 -12.79 16.84
CA PRO A 327 -5.16 -13.68 15.94
C PRO A 327 -6.09 -14.48 15.03
N LEU A 328 -5.69 -14.65 13.77
CA LEU A 328 -6.36 -15.53 12.82
C LEU A 328 -5.91 -16.99 13.00
N LYS A 329 -6.79 -17.93 12.65
CA LYS A 329 -6.41 -19.35 12.52
C LYS A 329 -5.57 -19.53 11.25
N LEU A 330 -4.59 -20.43 11.27
CA LEU A 330 -3.77 -20.78 10.09
C LEU A 330 -4.62 -21.26 8.92
N SER A 331 -5.73 -21.95 9.18
CA SER A 331 -6.66 -22.41 8.15
C SER A 331 -7.45 -21.29 7.47
N GLY A 332 -7.50 -20.08 8.05
CA GLY A 332 -8.25 -18.95 7.51
C GLY A 332 -7.61 -18.42 6.23
N ASP A 333 -8.41 -18.24 5.18
CA ASP A 333 -7.98 -17.69 3.88
C ASP A 333 -6.83 -18.50 3.23
N MET A 334 -6.75 -19.79 3.55
CA MET A 334 -5.87 -20.73 2.87
C MET A 334 -6.52 -21.22 1.59
N THR A 335 -5.79 -21.18 0.48
CA THR A 335 -6.27 -21.51 -0.87
C THR A 335 -5.58 -22.74 -1.46
N GLY A 336 -4.42 -23.10 -0.92
CA GLY A 336 -3.70 -24.34 -1.27
C GLY A 336 -3.09 -24.99 -0.05
N SER A 337 -3.27 -26.31 0.07
CA SER A 337 -2.59 -27.16 1.06
C SER A 337 -2.33 -28.50 0.41
N PHE A 338 -1.08 -28.78 0.06
CA PHE A 338 -0.73 -29.91 -0.78
C PHE A 338 -0.14 -31.04 0.06
N SER A 339 -0.78 -32.22 -0.01
CA SER A 339 -0.29 -33.46 0.57
C SER A 339 0.41 -34.29 -0.50
N PHE A 340 1.43 -35.05 -0.10
CA PHE A 340 2.27 -35.88 -0.96
C PHE A 340 2.29 -37.36 -0.55
N GLU A 341 1.18 -37.85 0.03
CA GLU A 341 0.97 -39.24 0.43
C GLU A 341 0.51 -40.07 -0.80
N ASP A 342 1.44 -40.39 -1.69
CA ASP A 342 1.27 -41.14 -2.96
C ASP A 342 0.49 -40.44 -4.08
N ILE A 343 -0.27 -39.40 -3.75
CA ILE A 343 -0.94 -38.52 -4.71
C ILE A 343 -0.67 -37.07 -4.36
N ILE A 344 -0.68 -36.21 -5.37
CA ILE A 344 -0.62 -34.76 -5.16
C ILE A 344 -2.04 -34.24 -5.11
N ILE A 345 -2.52 -33.90 -3.91
CA ILE A 345 -3.89 -33.44 -3.68
C ILE A 345 -3.90 -32.12 -2.92
N ASN A 346 -4.74 -31.18 -3.36
CA ASN A 346 -5.03 -29.97 -2.59
C ASN A 346 -6.11 -30.30 -1.54
N THR A 347 -5.75 -30.37 -0.26
CA THR A 347 -6.67 -30.72 0.83
C THR A 347 -7.69 -29.62 1.13
N VAL A 348 -7.46 -28.38 0.66
CA VAL A 348 -8.49 -27.31 0.71
C VAL A 348 -9.65 -27.61 -0.24
N ASN A 349 -9.34 -28.19 -1.42
CA ASN A 349 -10.32 -28.62 -2.40
C ASN A 349 -9.98 -30.03 -2.88
N THR A 350 -10.43 -31.03 -2.12
CA THR A 350 -10.08 -32.46 -2.28
C THR A 350 -10.50 -33.07 -3.62
N SER A 351 -11.22 -32.34 -4.47
CA SER A 351 -11.51 -32.77 -5.85
C SER A 351 -10.38 -32.51 -6.84
N GLN A 352 -9.31 -31.80 -6.44
CA GLN A 352 -8.17 -31.45 -7.29
C GLN A 352 -6.98 -32.36 -7.03
N ILE A 353 -6.74 -33.29 -7.96
CA ILE A 353 -5.53 -34.12 -8.03
C ILE A 353 -4.65 -33.56 -9.15
N PHE A 354 -3.34 -33.51 -8.91
CA PHE A 354 -2.37 -32.95 -9.83
C PHE A 354 -1.43 -34.03 -10.35
N GLU A 355 -1.12 -33.96 -11.64
CA GLU A 355 -0.11 -34.77 -12.31
C GLU A 355 0.96 -33.85 -12.91
N GLY A 356 2.12 -34.43 -13.23
CA GLY A 356 3.28 -33.71 -13.70
C GLY A 356 4.30 -34.65 -14.31
N GLU A 357 5.44 -34.09 -14.69
CA GLU A 357 6.54 -34.81 -15.32
C GLU A 357 7.69 -35.02 -14.33
N ASN A 358 8.36 -36.17 -14.46
CA ASN A 358 9.63 -36.51 -13.81
C ASN A 358 9.67 -36.34 -12.27
N TYR A 359 8.58 -36.64 -11.56
CA TYR A 359 8.55 -36.64 -10.08
C TYR A 359 8.40 -38.06 -9.51
N SER A 360 8.68 -38.22 -8.21
CA SER A 360 8.46 -39.47 -7.47
C SER A 360 8.19 -39.20 -5.99
N PHE A 361 7.53 -40.12 -5.30
CA PHE A 361 7.36 -40.07 -3.85
C PHE A 361 8.46 -40.89 -3.18
N ILE A 362 9.05 -40.37 -2.10
CA ILE A 362 10.13 -41.03 -1.35
C ILE A 362 9.88 -40.88 0.14
N GLN A 363 10.20 -41.94 0.89
CA GLN A 363 10.25 -41.88 2.36
C GLN A 363 11.54 -41.19 2.83
N ASP A 364 11.43 -39.97 3.36
CA ASP A 364 12.48 -39.28 4.09
C ASP A 364 12.45 -39.67 5.58
N ILE A 365 13.62 -39.81 6.18
CA ILE A 365 13.79 -40.27 7.58
C ILE A 365 13.15 -39.29 8.57
N THR A 366 13.13 -38.01 8.24
CA THR A 366 12.67 -36.94 9.13
C THR A 366 11.25 -36.47 8.85
N ARG A 367 10.83 -36.48 7.57
CA ARG A 367 9.54 -35.91 7.15
C ARG A 367 8.52 -36.92 6.66
N GLY A 368 8.85 -38.21 6.61
CA GLY A 368 7.93 -39.21 6.11
C GLY A 368 7.85 -39.20 4.59
N ASN A 369 6.65 -39.31 4.02
CA ASN A 369 6.47 -39.29 2.57
C ASN A 369 6.63 -37.88 2.02
N VAL A 370 7.62 -37.70 1.13
CA VAL A 370 7.93 -36.40 0.51
C VAL A 370 7.95 -36.51 -1.00
N LEU A 371 7.71 -35.38 -1.67
CA LEU A 371 7.76 -35.27 -3.11
C LEU A 371 9.18 -34.99 -3.58
N ARG A 372 9.78 -35.90 -4.36
CA ARG A 372 11.07 -35.69 -5.02
C ARG A 372 10.88 -35.08 -6.41
N LEU A 373 11.57 -33.96 -6.64
CA LEU A 373 11.58 -33.19 -7.89
C LEU A 373 13.03 -33.05 -8.37
N PRO A 374 13.51 -33.98 -9.22
CA PRO A 374 14.79 -33.87 -9.91
C PRO A 374 14.74 -32.78 -11.00
N GLU A 375 15.87 -32.59 -11.68
CA GLU A 375 15.95 -31.67 -12.82
C GLU A 375 14.90 -32.01 -13.90
N ASN A 376 14.27 -30.98 -14.48
CA ASN A 376 13.16 -31.06 -15.42
C ASN A 376 11.84 -31.59 -14.85
N ALA A 377 11.70 -31.75 -13.53
CA ALA A 377 10.41 -32.04 -12.92
C ALA A 377 9.47 -30.83 -12.98
N SER A 378 8.21 -31.04 -13.33
CA SER A 378 7.21 -29.98 -13.36
C SER A 378 5.82 -30.53 -13.07
N ILE A 379 5.14 -29.97 -12.08
CA ILE A 379 3.74 -30.28 -11.78
C ILE A 379 2.93 -29.01 -11.96
N ASN A 380 1.95 -29.03 -12.86
CA ASN A 380 1.08 -27.88 -13.10
C ASN A 380 -0.01 -27.82 -12.03
N LEU A 381 0.07 -26.82 -11.15
CA LEU A 381 -0.91 -26.54 -10.10
C LEU A 381 -2.11 -25.70 -10.60
N GLY A 382 -2.11 -25.28 -11.86
CA GLY A 382 -3.20 -24.54 -12.50
C GLY A 382 -3.12 -23.03 -12.32
N LYS A 383 -4.26 -22.35 -12.45
CA LYS A 383 -4.31 -20.89 -12.56
C LYS A 383 -3.97 -20.16 -11.24
N PRO A 384 -3.19 -19.08 -11.27
CA PRO A 384 -2.82 -18.31 -10.07
C PRO A 384 -4.03 -17.67 -9.37
N GLU A 385 -5.10 -17.37 -10.09
CA GLU A 385 -6.36 -16.86 -9.53
C GLU A 385 -7.02 -17.87 -8.58
N THR A 386 -6.85 -19.18 -8.82
CA THR A 386 -7.34 -20.25 -7.93
C THR A 386 -6.76 -20.12 -6.52
N TYR A 387 -5.52 -19.63 -6.44
CA TYR A 387 -4.78 -19.47 -5.20
C TYR A 387 -4.85 -18.04 -4.64
N GLY A 388 -5.50 -17.11 -5.35
CA GLY A 388 -5.58 -15.70 -4.96
C GLY A 388 -4.24 -14.98 -4.98
N LEU A 389 -3.31 -15.39 -5.86
CA LEU A 389 -1.98 -14.76 -6.00
C LEU A 389 -2.02 -13.45 -6.79
N ARG A 390 -2.95 -13.34 -7.75
CA ARG A 390 -2.99 -12.24 -8.72
C ARG A 390 -3.65 -10.99 -8.13
N ASN A 391 -2.97 -9.85 -8.24
CA ASN A 391 -3.40 -8.53 -7.77
C ASN A 391 -3.90 -8.53 -6.32
N ASN A 392 -3.24 -9.32 -5.47
CA ASN A 392 -3.66 -9.52 -4.09
C ASN A 392 -2.44 -9.75 -3.18
N SER A 393 -2.62 -9.54 -1.88
CA SER A 393 -1.67 -10.01 -0.87
C SER A 393 -1.71 -11.53 -0.78
N PHE A 394 -0.57 -12.18 -0.61
CA PHE A 394 -0.50 -13.64 -0.52
C PHE A 394 0.69 -14.12 0.31
N THR A 395 0.63 -15.38 0.73
CA THR A 395 1.77 -16.08 1.33
C THR A 395 1.91 -17.46 0.72
N VAL A 396 3.13 -17.87 0.38
CA VAL A 396 3.47 -19.24 -0.02
C VAL A 396 4.49 -19.78 0.96
N SER A 397 4.28 -20.98 1.48
CA SER A 397 5.18 -21.62 2.44
C SER A 397 5.42 -23.08 2.07
N CYS A 398 6.63 -23.59 2.29
CA CYS A 398 6.92 -25.02 2.14
C CYS A 398 8.15 -25.44 2.94
N PHE A 399 8.25 -26.73 3.21
CA PHE A 399 9.53 -27.36 3.52
C PHE A 399 10.20 -27.81 2.22
N VAL A 400 11.48 -27.50 2.07
CA VAL A 400 12.28 -27.88 0.90
C VAL A 400 13.69 -28.31 1.31
N LYS A 401 14.20 -29.34 0.64
CA LYS A 401 15.57 -29.84 0.78
C LYS A 401 16.22 -29.95 -0.60
N PHE A 402 17.26 -29.17 -0.83
CA PHE A 402 18.00 -29.17 -2.09
C PHE A 402 19.06 -30.26 -2.05
N THR A 403 19.06 -31.22 -2.97
CA THR A 403 20.16 -32.19 -3.11
C THR A 403 21.41 -31.53 -3.71
N GLU A 404 21.18 -30.55 -4.58
CA GLU A 404 22.21 -29.76 -5.25
C GLU A 404 21.76 -28.31 -5.31
N ILE A 405 22.64 -27.39 -4.91
CA ILE A 405 22.44 -25.96 -5.06
C ILE A 405 23.42 -25.47 -6.11
N LEU A 406 22.90 -24.86 -7.17
CA LEU A 406 23.72 -24.37 -8.26
C LEU A 406 24.54 -23.14 -7.82
N GLU A 407 25.83 -23.15 -8.10
CA GLU A 407 26.70 -21.98 -7.91
C GLU A 407 26.29 -20.84 -8.87
N PHE A 408 25.97 -21.20 -10.12
CA PHE A 408 25.45 -20.31 -11.15
C PHE A 408 24.13 -20.87 -11.69
N GLY A 409 23.03 -20.17 -11.45
CA GLY A 409 21.70 -20.57 -11.91
C GLY A 409 20.68 -20.67 -10.79
N ASP A 410 19.54 -21.25 -11.15
CA ASP A 410 18.31 -21.20 -10.35
C ASP A 410 17.83 -22.62 -9.97
N ASN A 411 17.56 -22.82 -8.69
CA ASN A 411 16.79 -23.95 -8.19
C ASN A 411 15.34 -23.51 -7.98
N ALA A 412 14.45 -23.94 -8.87
CA ALA A 412 13.05 -23.49 -8.86
C ALA A 412 12.18 -24.30 -7.91
N ILE A 413 11.46 -23.62 -7.02
CA ILE A 413 10.53 -24.28 -6.09
C ILE A 413 9.12 -24.14 -6.64
N LEU A 414 8.67 -22.90 -6.86
CA LEU A 414 7.35 -22.61 -7.41
C LEU A 414 7.43 -21.37 -8.31
N GLY A 415 6.74 -21.39 -9.45
CA GLY A 415 6.65 -20.21 -10.30
C GLY A 415 5.80 -20.43 -11.53
N ASN A 416 5.93 -19.55 -12.51
CA ASN A 416 5.35 -19.73 -13.84
C ASN A 416 6.38 -19.46 -14.93
N TYR A 417 5.99 -19.66 -16.19
CA TYR A 417 6.87 -19.48 -17.35
C TYR A 417 6.63 -18.16 -18.10
N GLU A 418 5.84 -17.25 -17.54
CA GLU A 418 5.59 -15.96 -18.20
C GLU A 418 6.84 -15.07 -18.08
N SER A 419 7.23 -14.46 -19.20
CA SER A 419 8.17 -13.35 -19.24
C SER A 419 7.38 -12.04 -19.36
N GLY A 420 7.68 -11.07 -18.51
CA GLY A 420 7.03 -9.77 -18.51
C GLY A 420 6.89 -9.18 -17.11
N TYR A 421 6.94 -7.85 -17.03
CA TYR A 421 6.82 -7.11 -15.79
C TYR A 421 5.59 -7.54 -14.98
N ARG A 422 5.79 -7.93 -13.72
CA ARG A 422 4.76 -8.43 -12.80
C ARG A 422 4.09 -9.76 -13.20
N ARG A 423 4.50 -10.38 -14.30
CA ARG A 423 3.85 -11.58 -14.86
C ARG A 423 4.59 -12.88 -14.60
N GLY A 424 5.92 -12.82 -14.45
CA GLY A 424 6.76 -13.97 -14.10
C GLY A 424 6.87 -14.14 -12.58
N LEU A 425 6.13 -15.06 -11.96
CA LEU A 425 6.34 -15.41 -10.55
C LEU A 425 7.46 -16.44 -10.46
N HIS A 426 8.46 -16.20 -9.62
CA HIS A 426 9.51 -17.17 -9.35
C HIS A 426 9.97 -17.12 -7.89
N LEU A 427 9.60 -18.17 -7.15
CA LEU A 427 10.03 -18.46 -5.79
C LEU A 427 11.14 -19.53 -5.87
N ILE A 428 12.39 -19.09 -5.77
CA ILE A 428 13.55 -19.90 -6.17
C ILE A 428 14.73 -19.70 -5.20
N LEU A 429 15.78 -20.53 -5.35
CA LEU A 429 17.13 -20.13 -4.97
C LEU A 429 17.90 -19.70 -6.22
N ARG A 430 18.61 -18.58 -6.15
CA ARG A 430 19.55 -18.13 -7.18
C ARG A 430 20.95 -18.08 -6.59
N SER A 431 21.88 -18.89 -7.12
CA SER A 431 23.23 -19.00 -6.56
C SER A 431 23.24 -19.27 -5.04
N GLY A 432 22.31 -20.11 -4.58
CA GLY A 432 22.12 -20.45 -3.16
C GLY A 432 21.37 -19.43 -2.31
N HIS A 433 20.97 -18.28 -2.86
CA HIS A 433 20.22 -17.25 -2.15
C HIS A 433 18.70 -17.38 -2.36
N PRO A 434 17.88 -17.38 -1.29
CA PRO A 434 16.43 -17.27 -1.40
C PRO A 434 16.00 -16.01 -2.16
N TYR A 435 15.07 -16.21 -3.07
CA TYR A 435 14.72 -15.22 -4.06
C TYR A 435 13.19 -15.15 -4.20
N PHE A 436 12.65 -13.95 -4.25
CA PHE A 436 11.26 -13.65 -4.53
C PHE A 436 11.20 -12.77 -5.77
N GLY A 437 10.78 -13.32 -6.91
CA GLY A 437 10.69 -12.54 -8.13
C GLY A 437 9.31 -12.42 -8.74
N LEU A 438 9.10 -11.25 -9.35
CA LEU A 438 7.96 -10.86 -10.19
C LEU A 438 8.50 -10.33 -11.54
N TRP A 439 9.37 -11.13 -12.16
CA TRP A 439 10.17 -10.84 -13.35
C TRP A 439 11.33 -9.85 -13.15
N ALA A 440 11.09 -8.53 -13.23
CA ALA A 440 12.12 -7.49 -13.02
C ALA A 440 11.96 -6.77 -11.68
N ASN A 441 11.10 -7.30 -10.83
CA ASN A 441 10.66 -6.67 -9.60
C ASN A 441 10.89 -7.63 -8.44
N ASP A 442 12.18 -7.84 -8.18
CA ASP A 442 12.66 -8.99 -7.46
C ASP A 442 13.37 -8.59 -6.17
N TYR A 443 13.28 -9.47 -5.17
CA TYR A 443 14.04 -9.38 -3.94
C TYR A 443 14.91 -10.62 -3.73
N ILE A 444 16.17 -10.40 -3.35
CA ILE A 444 17.15 -11.43 -3.00
C ILE A 444 17.56 -11.29 -1.53
N ALA A 445 17.50 -12.39 -0.79
CA ALA A 445 17.98 -12.44 0.58
C ALA A 445 19.48 -12.80 0.61
N ASN A 446 20.25 -12.12 1.47
CA ASN A 446 21.71 -12.31 1.55
C ASN A 446 22.14 -13.65 2.19
N ARG A 447 21.21 -14.49 2.66
CA ARG A 447 21.52 -15.80 3.26
C ARG A 447 21.80 -16.82 2.16
N ILE A 448 22.93 -17.52 2.27
CA ILE A 448 23.28 -18.65 1.38
C ILE A 448 22.88 -19.95 2.07
N LEU A 449 22.13 -20.79 1.37
CA LEU A 449 21.71 -22.11 1.86
C LEU A 449 22.72 -23.19 1.47
N SER A 450 22.75 -24.28 2.22
CA SER A 450 23.60 -25.44 1.97
C SER A 450 22.76 -26.63 1.51
N PRO A 451 23.29 -27.50 0.63
CA PRO A 451 22.55 -28.67 0.17
C PRO A 451 22.34 -29.69 1.31
N ASN A 452 21.37 -30.58 1.10
CA ASN A 452 20.98 -31.70 1.97
C ASN A 452 20.44 -31.32 3.36
N ILE A 453 19.98 -30.09 3.52
CA ILE A 453 19.32 -29.59 4.73
C ILE A 453 17.85 -29.27 4.43
N TRP A 454 16.95 -29.63 5.34
CA TRP A 454 15.55 -29.21 5.29
C TRP A 454 15.43 -27.75 5.74
N TYR A 455 14.81 -26.94 4.91
CA TYR A 455 14.50 -25.54 5.20
C TYR A 455 13.00 -25.32 5.12
N HIS A 456 12.44 -24.58 6.07
CA HIS A 456 11.12 -23.99 5.91
C HIS A 456 11.28 -22.61 5.27
N LEU A 457 10.83 -22.46 4.03
CA LEU A 457 10.87 -21.21 3.30
C LEU A 457 9.46 -20.65 3.15
N THR A 458 9.33 -19.35 3.40
CA THR A 458 8.06 -18.62 3.24
C THR A 458 8.29 -17.33 2.48
N TRP A 459 7.44 -17.07 1.49
CA TRP A 459 7.37 -15.82 0.74
C TRP A 459 6.05 -15.12 1.04
N ARG A 460 6.11 -13.86 1.46
CA ARG A 460 4.92 -13.06 1.80
C ARG A 460 4.90 -11.77 0.98
N TYR A 461 3.77 -11.51 0.34
CA TYR A 461 3.51 -10.26 -0.37
C TYR A 461 2.38 -9.46 0.29
N ILE A 462 2.59 -8.16 0.51
CA ILE A 462 1.60 -7.22 1.05
C ILE A 462 1.34 -6.12 0.02
N ILE A 463 0.12 -6.05 -0.53
CA ILE A 463 -0.24 -5.11 -1.59
C ILE A 463 -0.26 -3.65 -1.13
N GLU A 464 -0.63 -3.40 0.14
CA GLU A 464 -0.76 -2.05 0.69
C GLU A 464 0.56 -1.27 0.66
N THR A 465 1.69 -1.95 0.83
CA THR A 465 3.04 -1.35 0.77
C THR A 465 3.87 -1.84 -0.41
N GLY A 466 3.40 -2.85 -1.13
CA GLY A 466 4.22 -3.62 -2.06
C GLY A 466 5.36 -4.36 -1.37
N GLU A 467 5.18 -4.82 -0.12
CA GLU A 467 6.22 -5.55 0.64
C GLU A 467 6.40 -6.95 0.05
N GLN A 468 7.60 -7.28 -0.44
CA GLN A 468 8.07 -8.64 -0.68
C GLN A 468 8.96 -9.06 0.48
N SER A 469 8.61 -10.13 1.19
CA SER A 469 9.37 -10.65 2.32
C SER A 469 9.69 -12.13 2.18
N ILE A 470 10.86 -12.52 2.66
CA ILE A 470 11.32 -13.91 2.72
C ILE A 470 11.66 -14.30 4.16
N PHE A 471 11.20 -15.48 4.57
CA PHE A 471 11.44 -16.07 5.87
C PHE A 471 12.12 -17.43 5.71
N LEU A 472 13.04 -17.74 6.61
CA LEU A 472 13.77 -19.00 6.69
C LEU A 472 13.63 -19.55 8.10
N ASN A 473 13.09 -20.75 8.24
CA ASN A 473 12.87 -21.42 9.53
C ASN A 473 12.14 -20.52 10.54
N GLY A 474 11.08 -19.84 10.06
CA GLY A 474 10.26 -18.95 10.87
C GLY A 474 10.85 -17.57 11.12
N GLN A 475 12.09 -17.31 10.70
CA GLN A 475 12.77 -16.04 10.91
C GLN A 475 12.77 -15.18 9.64
N TYR A 476 12.48 -13.88 9.78
CA TYR A 476 12.61 -12.92 8.69
C TYR A 476 14.08 -12.77 8.27
N ILE A 477 14.40 -13.06 7.01
CA ILE A 477 15.77 -12.96 6.48
C ILE A 477 15.95 -11.82 5.48
N GLY A 478 14.88 -11.15 5.09
CA GLY A 478 14.93 -9.99 4.22
C GLY A 478 13.63 -9.69 3.49
N GLY A 479 13.53 -8.46 3.00
CA GLY A 479 12.44 -7.98 2.17
C GLY A 479 12.65 -6.53 1.71
N SER A 480 11.80 -6.07 0.81
CA SER A 480 11.72 -4.68 0.33
C SER A 480 10.28 -4.31 -0.01
N ASP A 481 9.99 -3.01 -0.10
CA ASP A 481 8.66 -2.45 -0.37
C ASP A 481 8.61 -1.79 -1.75
N GLY A 482 7.43 -1.31 -2.16
CA GLY A 482 7.25 -0.57 -3.42
C GLY A 482 7.14 -1.48 -4.64
N HIS A 483 7.04 -2.79 -4.45
CA HIS A 483 6.88 -3.76 -5.52
C HIS A 483 5.42 -3.84 -5.97
N PRO A 484 5.09 -3.56 -7.24
CA PRO A 484 3.72 -3.75 -7.73
C PRO A 484 3.28 -5.22 -7.68
N PRO A 485 1.96 -5.49 -7.55
CA PRO A 485 1.48 -6.83 -7.29
C PRO A 485 1.60 -7.71 -8.53
N PHE A 486 1.80 -9.01 -8.29
CA PHE A 486 1.79 -10.04 -9.33
C PHE A 486 0.51 -9.96 -10.17
N SER A 487 0.64 -9.87 -11.48
CA SER A 487 -0.47 -9.74 -12.43
C SER A 487 -0.54 -10.90 -13.43
N GLY A 488 0.38 -11.86 -13.34
CA GLY A 488 0.54 -12.97 -14.28
C GLY A 488 -0.67 -13.91 -14.34
N THR A 489 -0.85 -14.52 -15.50
CA THR A 489 -1.99 -15.40 -15.83
C THR A 489 -1.57 -16.82 -16.21
N GLY A 490 -0.26 -17.03 -16.38
CA GLY A 490 0.33 -18.32 -16.65
C GLY A 490 0.14 -19.25 -15.46
N ASP A 491 -0.02 -20.53 -15.77
CA ASP A 491 -0.22 -21.56 -14.75
C ASP A 491 0.96 -21.60 -13.80
N ILE A 492 0.69 -21.93 -12.53
CA ILE A 492 1.69 -22.10 -11.49
C ILE A 492 2.22 -23.53 -11.56
N HIS A 493 3.53 -23.66 -11.57
CA HIS A 493 4.24 -24.92 -11.61
C HIS A 493 5.04 -25.13 -10.32
N LEU A 494 4.98 -26.35 -9.79
CA LEU A 494 5.83 -26.83 -8.70
C LEU A 494 7.04 -27.57 -9.27
N GLY A 495 8.22 -27.29 -8.73
CA GLY A 495 9.50 -27.85 -9.17
C GLY A 495 10.10 -27.16 -10.40
N SER A 496 9.43 -26.18 -10.98
CA SER A 496 9.93 -25.44 -12.14
C SER A 496 9.38 -24.01 -12.21
N ALA A 497 10.15 -23.11 -12.82
CA ALA A 497 9.80 -21.71 -13.01
C ALA A 497 10.62 -21.10 -14.16
N LEU A 498 10.28 -19.87 -14.55
CA LEU A 498 10.96 -19.06 -15.56
C LEU A 498 10.86 -19.62 -16.98
N SER A 499 10.72 -18.74 -17.97
CA SER A 499 10.66 -19.14 -19.38
C SER A 499 11.94 -19.82 -19.88
N SER A 500 13.08 -19.59 -19.21
CA SER A 500 14.38 -20.21 -19.50
C SER A 500 14.53 -21.63 -18.95
N GLY A 501 13.56 -22.14 -18.17
CA GLY A 501 13.54 -23.51 -17.68
C GLY A 501 14.38 -23.76 -16.43
N ALA A 502 14.07 -23.08 -15.33
CA ALA A 502 14.66 -23.41 -14.02
C ALA A 502 13.96 -24.63 -13.41
N SER A 503 14.72 -25.50 -12.75
CA SER A 503 14.23 -26.73 -12.12
C SER A 503 14.65 -26.79 -10.65
N LEU A 504 13.85 -27.46 -9.81
CA LEU A 504 14.33 -27.93 -8.52
C LEU A 504 15.42 -29.00 -8.75
N ARG A 505 16.15 -29.31 -7.69
CA ARG A 505 16.97 -30.51 -7.54
C ARG A 505 16.84 -30.92 -6.08
N GLY A 506 15.73 -31.58 -5.71
CA GLY A 506 15.42 -31.73 -4.30
C GLY A 506 14.10 -32.40 -3.95
N TYR A 507 13.69 -32.16 -2.71
CA TYR A 507 12.49 -32.68 -2.08
C TYR A 507 11.63 -31.54 -1.55
N ILE A 508 10.32 -31.66 -1.65
CA ILE A 508 9.35 -30.73 -1.08
C ILE A 508 8.37 -31.47 -0.19
N ASP A 509 7.96 -30.81 0.88
CA ASP A 509 6.89 -31.24 1.75
C ASP A 509 6.08 -30.04 2.27
N ASN A 510 4.83 -30.26 2.69
CA ASN A 510 3.97 -29.26 3.34
C ASN A 510 3.90 -27.92 2.58
N LEU A 511 3.58 -27.97 1.28
CA LEU A 511 3.36 -26.77 0.48
C LEU A 511 1.99 -26.17 0.81
N TYR A 512 1.97 -24.89 1.15
CA TYR A 512 0.78 -24.13 1.50
C TYR A 512 0.73 -22.79 0.79
N ILE A 513 -0.47 -22.34 0.46
CA ILE A 513 -0.74 -21.04 -0.18
C ILE A 513 -1.93 -20.37 0.50
N TRP A 514 -1.78 -19.08 0.84
CA TRP A 514 -2.82 -18.22 1.38
C TRP A 514 -3.05 -17.02 0.49
N ASN A 515 -4.31 -16.60 0.32
CA ASN A 515 -4.67 -15.35 -0.35
C ASN A 515 -4.69 -14.14 0.62
N ARG A 516 -3.84 -14.20 1.65
CA ARG A 516 -3.58 -13.15 2.63
C ARG A 516 -2.11 -13.19 3.07
N PRO A 517 -1.57 -12.10 3.64
CA PRO A 517 -0.25 -12.12 4.23
C PRO A 517 -0.32 -12.70 5.65
N LEU A 518 0.52 -13.70 5.94
CA LEU A 518 0.63 -14.29 7.27
C LEU A 518 1.42 -13.38 8.23
N GLY A 519 1.03 -13.41 9.50
CA GLY A 519 1.76 -12.78 10.60
C GLY A 519 3.04 -13.54 10.94
N ASN A 520 4.00 -12.87 11.59
CA ASN A 520 5.28 -13.49 11.94
C ASN A 520 5.10 -14.69 12.88
N ASP A 521 4.16 -14.63 13.82
CA ASP A 521 3.85 -15.74 14.74
C ASP A 521 3.23 -16.93 14.00
N GLU A 522 2.41 -16.69 12.96
CA GLU A 522 1.87 -17.75 12.10
C GLU A 522 3.01 -18.45 11.34
N ILE A 523 3.92 -17.68 10.75
CA ILE A 523 5.07 -18.20 9.99
C ILE A 523 6.04 -18.97 10.92
N ASN A 524 6.25 -18.49 12.14
CA ASN A 524 7.07 -19.18 13.14
C ASN A 524 6.46 -20.55 13.50
N ARG A 525 5.16 -20.59 13.79
CA ARG A 525 4.44 -21.83 14.11
C ARG A 525 4.47 -22.83 12.94
N LEU A 526 4.29 -22.37 11.70
CA LEU A 526 4.44 -23.21 10.51
C LEU A 526 5.84 -23.82 10.39
N SER A 527 6.89 -23.07 10.73
CA SER A 527 8.26 -23.59 10.72
C SER A 527 8.55 -24.66 11.77
N LEU A 528 7.67 -24.77 12.78
CA LEU A 528 7.68 -25.80 13.82
C LEU A 528 6.75 -26.97 13.48
N ASP A 529 6.25 -27.05 12.24
CA ASP A 529 5.36 -28.11 11.74
C ASP A 529 4.02 -28.20 12.49
N GLU A 530 3.43 -27.05 12.86
CA GLU A 530 2.08 -27.03 13.45
C GLU A 530 1.04 -27.62 12.48
N GLU A 531 0.31 -28.64 12.92
CA GLU A 531 -0.77 -29.25 12.16
C GLU A 531 -1.92 -28.25 11.89
N ILE A 532 -2.29 -28.11 10.62
CA ILE A 532 -3.38 -27.23 10.21
C ILE A 532 -4.69 -28.03 10.17
N THR A 533 -5.58 -27.77 11.12
CA THR A 533 -6.92 -28.37 11.14
C THR A 533 -7.91 -27.54 10.33
N PHE A 534 -8.67 -28.19 9.45
CA PHE A 534 -9.76 -27.57 8.70
C PHE A 534 -11.10 -27.78 9.40
N ASP A 535 -11.86 -26.71 9.60
CA ASP A 535 -13.27 -26.79 9.96
C ASP A 535 -14.07 -27.25 8.73
N HIS A 536 -13.98 -28.54 8.38
CA HIS A 536 -14.86 -29.13 7.37
C HIS A 536 -16.29 -29.10 7.90
N LYS A 537 -17.05 -28.06 7.55
CA LYS A 537 -18.52 -28.13 7.61
C LYS A 537 -18.95 -29.17 6.60
N ASN A 538 -19.05 -30.44 7.01
CA ASN A 538 -19.73 -31.48 6.26
C ASN A 538 -21.14 -30.99 5.93
N LYS A 539 -21.32 -30.45 4.72
CA LYS A 539 -22.62 -30.45 4.07
C LYS A 539 -22.80 -31.86 3.53
N ASP A 540 -23.15 -32.79 4.43
CA ASP A 540 -23.67 -34.09 4.04
C ASP A 540 -24.99 -33.84 3.29
N PHE A 541 -24.87 -33.65 1.99
CA PHE A 541 -26.01 -33.62 1.10
C PHE A 541 -26.51 -35.06 1.00
N ALA A 542 -27.51 -35.41 1.81
CA ALA A 542 -28.16 -36.70 1.74
C ALA A 542 -28.71 -36.91 0.32
N ILE A 543 -27.98 -37.65 -0.52
CA ILE A 543 -28.39 -37.97 -1.89
C ILE A 543 -29.58 -38.91 -1.81
N ASN A 544 -30.76 -38.36 -2.04
CA ASN A 544 -32.01 -39.08 -2.09
C ASN A 544 -31.97 -40.02 -3.32
N LYS A 545 -31.98 -41.35 -3.10
CA LYS A 545 -31.80 -42.40 -4.13
C LYS A 545 -32.74 -42.29 -5.35
N TRP A 546 -33.81 -41.52 -5.23
CA TRP A 546 -34.76 -41.22 -6.31
C TRP A 546 -34.17 -40.36 -7.44
N PHE A 547 -33.14 -39.54 -7.17
CA PHE A 547 -32.51 -38.70 -8.20
C PHE A 547 -31.73 -39.51 -9.23
N PHE A 548 -31.10 -40.63 -8.82
CA PHE A 548 -30.37 -41.52 -9.73
C PHE A 548 -31.32 -42.26 -10.69
N VAL A 549 -32.52 -42.63 -10.22
CA VAL A 549 -33.54 -43.28 -11.06
C VAL A 549 -34.10 -42.31 -12.10
N PHE A 550 -34.36 -41.06 -11.71
CA PHE A 550 -34.80 -40.02 -12.65
C PHE A 550 -33.71 -39.63 -13.66
N ALA A 551 -32.45 -39.55 -13.22
CA ALA A 551 -31.33 -39.25 -14.10
C ALA A 551 -31.10 -40.36 -15.14
N VAL A 552 -31.21 -41.63 -14.76
CA VAL A 552 -31.08 -42.77 -15.69
C VAL A 552 -32.22 -42.80 -16.71
N LEU A 553 -33.45 -42.47 -16.32
CA LEU A 553 -34.59 -42.38 -17.24
C LEU A 553 -34.46 -41.20 -18.22
N ILE A 554 -33.94 -40.06 -17.76
CA ILE A 554 -33.67 -38.89 -18.61
C ILE A 554 -32.50 -39.16 -19.57
N ILE A 555 -31.45 -39.86 -19.12
CA ILE A 555 -30.32 -40.26 -19.97
C ILE A 555 -30.77 -41.28 -21.02
N ALA A 556 -31.62 -42.24 -20.69
CA ALA A 556 -32.19 -43.18 -21.66
C ALA A 556 -33.08 -42.47 -22.70
N GLY A 557 -33.87 -41.48 -22.29
CA GLY A 557 -34.66 -40.63 -23.18
C GLY A 557 -33.80 -39.73 -24.09
N LEU A 558 -32.70 -39.18 -23.56
CA LEU A 558 -31.73 -38.37 -24.31
C LEU A 558 -30.93 -39.20 -25.31
N LEU A 559 -30.54 -40.44 -24.96
CA LEU A 559 -29.86 -41.37 -25.86
C LEU A 559 -30.77 -41.79 -27.04
N PHE A 560 -32.07 -41.98 -26.77
CA PHE A 560 -33.07 -42.22 -27.82
C PHE A 560 -33.24 -41.03 -28.76
N PHE A 561 -33.18 -39.80 -28.22
CA PHE A 561 -33.29 -38.56 -29.01
C PHE A 561 -32.02 -38.26 -29.84
N ILE A 562 -30.84 -38.60 -29.33
CA ILE A 562 -29.55 -38.43 -30.04
C ILE A 562 -29.40 -39.42 -31.21
N PHE A 563 -30.00 -40.62 -31.12
CA PHE A 563 -29.94 -41.61 -32.20
C PHE A 563 -30.72 -41.20 -33.46
N PHE A 564 -31.73 -40.32 -33.33
CA PHE A 564 -32.56 -39.88 -34.46
C PHE A 564 -32.16 -38.55 -35.12
N LYS A 565 -31.13 -37.86 -34.63
CA LYS A 565 -30.71 -36.55 -35.19
C LYS A 565 -29.21 -36.48 -35.47
N ARG A 566 -28.73 -37.32 -36.38
CA ARG A 566 -27.43 -37.10 -37.04
C ARG A 566 -27.57 -36.07 -38.15
N ARG A 567 -27.28 -34.80 -37.84
CA ARG A 567 -26.73 -33.84 -38.81
C ARG A 567 -25.63 -32.98 -38.16
N LYS A 568 -24.44 -33.14 -38.74
CA LYS A 568 -23.29 -32.22 -38.89
C LYS A 568 -22.93 -31.33 -37.68
N LYS A 569 -21.81 -31.66 -37.05
CA LYS A 569 -21.11 -30.82 -36.07
C LYS A 569 -20.08 -29.98 -36.84
N GLU A 570 -20.27 -28.66 -36.87
CA GLU A 570 -19.26 -27.70 -37.32
C GLU A 570 -18.24 -27.43 -36.20
N ASN A 571 -16.97 -27.39 -36.58
CA ASN A 571 -15.89 -26.87 -35.75
C ASN A 571 -16.09 -25.36 -35.55
N LYS A 572 -16.26 -24.91 -34.31
CA LYS A 572 -16.17 -23.49 -33.97
C LYS A 572 -14.70 -23.09 -33.93
N ASN A 573 -14.20 -22.59 -35.05
CA ASN A 573 -13.09 -21.64 -35.03
C ASN A 573 -13.58 -20.39 -34.31
N THR A 574 -12.89 -19.98 -33.23
CA THR A 574 -13.02 -18.65 -32.65
C THR A 574 -12.46 -17.63 -33.65
N GLY A 575 -13.33 -17.20 -34.56
CA GLY A 575 -13.03 -16.12 -35.50
C GLY A 575 -12.77 -14.82 -34.76
N VAL A 576 -11.75 -14.10 -35.20
CA VAL A 576 -11.42 -12.73 -34.75
C VAL A 576 -12.63 -11.83 -35.02
N GLU A 577 -13.26 -11.31 -33.96
CA GLU A 577 -14.30 -10.29 -34.07
C GLU A 577 -13.64 -9.00 -34.59
N ARG A 578 -13.81 -8.73 -35.88
CA ARG A 578 -13.52 -7.41 -36.46
C ARG A 578 -14.55 -6.41 -35.94
N THR A 579 -14.14 -5.15 -35.82
CA THR A 579 -15.03 -4.00 -35.57
C THR A 579 -16.26 -4.11 -36.48
N PRO A 580 -17.49 -4.06 -35.93
CA PRO A 580 -18.69 -4.23 -36.74
C PRO A 580 -18.77 -3.15 -37.83
N GLU A 581 -19.13 -3.55 -39.06
CA GLU A 581 -19.35 -2.65 -40.21
C GLU A 581 -20.53 -1.68 -39.99
N ALA A 582 -21.43 -1.99 -39.05
CA ALA A 582 -22.58 -1.17 -38.72
C ALA A 582 -22.30 -0.28 -37.50
N ALA A 583 -22.36 1.04 -37.68
CA ALA A 583 -22.11 2.04 -36.64
C ALA A 583 -23.28 2.23 -35.65
N ASN A 584 -24.34 1.43 -35.73
CA ASN A 584 -25.50 1.48 -34.85
C ASN A 584 -25.47 0.36 -33.79
N ASN A 585 -26.33 0.47 -32.78
CA ASN A 585 -26.55 -0.50 -31.71
C ASN A 585 -25.32 -0.82 -30.85
N GLN A 586 -24.68 0.22 -30.30
CA GLN A 586 -23.44 0.09 -29.55
C GLN A 586 -23.31 1.01 -28.35
N ILE A 587 -22.58 0.55 -27.32
CA ILE A 587 -22.11 1.38 -26.20
C ILE A 587 -20.59 1.33 -26.14
N LEU A 588 -19.97 2.50 -26.01
CA LEU A 588 -18.54 2.70 -26.13
C LEU A 588 -18.03 3.34 -24.85
N LEU A 589 -17.11 2.65 -24.19
CA LEU A 589 -16.55 3.02 -22.89
C LEU A 589 -15.07 3.41 -22.96
N PHE A 590 -14.38 3.17 -24.08
CA PHE A 590 -13.02 3.71 -24.29
C PHE A 590 -13.09 5.10 -24.92
N GLY A 591 -12.64 6.11 -24.18
CA GLY A 591 -12.90 7.52 -24.44
C GLY A 591 -14.05 8.03 -23.57
N GLU A 592 -14.74 9.07 -24.04
CA GLU A 592 -15.96 9.54 -23.40
C GLU A 592 -17.08 8.52 -23.58
N PHE A 593 -17.94 8.38 -22.58
CA PHE A 593 -19.09 7.48 -22.65
C PHE A 593 -19.98 7.84 -23.84
N LYS A 594 -20.16 6.90 -24.77
CA LYS A 594 -21.01 7.08 -25.95
C LYS A 594 -21.99 5.92 -26.12
N ALA A 595 -23.26 6.23 -26.32
CA ALA A 595 -24.32 5.25 -26.52
C ALA A 595 -25.07 5.56 -27.82
N ILE A 596 -25.04 4.62 -28.77
CA ILE A 596 -25.67 4.77 -30.09
C ILE A 596 -26.74 3.68 -30.24
N ASP A 597 -27.99 4.09 -30.39
CA ASP A 597 -29.14 3.19 -30.43
C ASP A 597 -29.17 2.30 -31.69
N ASN A 598 -30.16 1.39 -31.78
CA ASN A 598 -30.32 0.49 -32.93
C ASN A 598 -30.61 1.22 -34.27
N LYS A 599 -30.97 2.51 -34.24
CA LYS A 599 -31.18 3.36 -35.42
C LYS A 599 -29.94 4.18 -35.80
N GLY A 600 -28.88 4.14 -35.00
CA GLY A 600 -27.66 4.91 -35.24
C GLY A 600 -27.68 6.33 -34.64
N VAL A 601 -28.64 6.63 -33.78
CA VAL A 601 -28.76 7.93 -33.10
C VAL A 601 -27.93 7.92 -31.82
N ASP A 602 -27.16 8.99 -31.60
CA ASP A 602 -26.46 9.21 -30.34
C ASP A 602 -27.46 9.55 -29.23
N VAL A 603 -27.60 8.64 -28.27
CA VAL A 603 -28.50 8.74 -27.11
C VAL A 603 -27.74 8.88 -25.79
N SER A 604 -26.46 9.28 -25.85
CA SER A 604 -25.58 9.41 -24.68
C SER A 604 -26.16 10.30 -23.59
N ASP A 605 -26.86 11.38 -23.97
CA ASP A 605 -27.47 12.36 -23.05
C ASP A 605 -28.67 11.79 -22.28
N LEU A 606 -29.30 10.72 -22.78
CA LEU A 606 -30.37 10.03 -22.05
C LEU A 606 -29.83 9.32 -20.80
N PHE A 607 -28.55 8.93 -20.81
CA PHE A 607 -27.85 8.39 -19.65
C PHE A 607 -27.43 9.53 -18.71
N THR A 608 -28.42 10.12 -18.02
CA THR A 608 -28.20 11.08 -16.92
C THR A 608 -27.24 10.50 -15.87
N PRO A 609 -26.54 11.31 -15.05
CA PRO A 609 -25.44 10.84 -14.20
C PRO A 609 -25.74 9.57 -13.39
N LYS A 610 -26.88 9.50 -12.69
CA LYS A 610 -27.26 8.31 -11.89
C LYS A 610 -27.75 7.12 -12.74
N VAL A 611 -28.33 7.38 -13.91
CA VAL A 611 -28.68 6.30 -14.87
C VAL A 611 -27.41 5.69 -15.47
N LYS A 612 -26.44 6.54 -15.84
CA LYS A 612 -25.13 6.14 -16.34
C LYS A 612 -24.35 5.37 -15.29
N GLU A 613 -24.33 5.85 -14.05
CA GLU A 613 -23.67 5.19 -12.92
C GLU A 613 -24.27 3.80 -12.64
N LEU A 614 -25.60 3.70 -12.57
CA LEU A 614 -26.29 2.42 -12.39
C LEU A 614 -26.00 1.46 -13.53
N PHE A 615 -26.04 1.94 -14.77
CA PHE A 615 -25.70 1.13 -15.94
C PHE A 615 -24.28 0.59 -15.84
N LEU A 616 -23.29 1.46 -15.64
CA LEU A 616 -21.88 1.07 -15.61
C LEU A 616 -21.58 0.11 -14.47
N PHE A 617 -22.15 0.34 -13.27
CA PHE A 617 -22.00 -0.56 -12.15
C PHE A 617 -22.56 -1.95 -12.49
N VAL A 618 -23.83 -2.03 -12.89
CA VAL A 618 -24.45 -3.32 -13.24
C VAL A 618 -23.71 -4.01 -14.39
N PHE A 619 -23.34 -3.27 -15.43
CA PHE A 619 -22.70 -3.81 -16.63
C PHE A 619 -21.31 -4.37 -16.34
N ILE A 620 -20.44 -3.62 -15.65
CA ILE A 620 -19.07 -4.05 -15.34
C ILE A 620 -19.09 -5.26 -14.40
N TYR A 621 -19.91 -5.23 -13.36
CA TYR A 621 -20.01 -6.36 -12.42
C TYR A 621 -20.64 -7.60 -13.04
N SER A 622 -21.57 -7.44 -14.00
CA SER A 622 -22.10 -8.58 -14.77
C SER A 622 -21.01 -9.25 -15.61
N LEU A 623 -20.10 -8.47 -16.20
CA LEU A 623 -18.96 -9.01 -16.94
C LEU A 623 -17.93 -9.68 -16.02
N LYS A 624 -17.68 -9.11 -14.84
CA LYS A 624 -16.71 -9.64 -13.86
C LYS A 624 -17.17 -10.93 -13.18
N SER A 625 -18.41 -10.99 -12.69
CA SER A 625 -18.88 -12.08 -11.82
C SER A 625 -19.68 -13.15 -12.55
N GLY A 626 -20.25 -12.83 -13.71
CA GLY A 626 -21.20 -13.69 -14.43
C GLY A 626 -22.60 -13.78 -13.80
N PHE A 627 -22.84 -13.20 -12.62
CA PHE A 627 -24.13 -13.25 -11.90
C PHE A 627 -24.76 -11.87 -11.65
N GLY A 628 -24.09 -10.78 -12.03
CA GLY A 628 -24.58 -9.40 -11.87
C GLY A 628 -24.10 -8.69 -10.60
N ALA A 629 -24.63 -7.50 -10.36
CA ALA A 629 -24.33 -6.65 -9.22
C ALA A 629 -25.37 -6.83 -8.09
N ASN A 630 -24.91 -6.98 -6.84
CA ASN A 630 -25.80 -7.10 -5.70
C ASN A 630 -26.55 -5.78 -5.46
N VAL A 631 -27.86 -5.86 -5.23
CA VAL A 631 -28.71 -4.68 -5.05
C VAL A 631 -28.34 -3.86 -3.80
N ARG A 632 -27.78 -4.49 -2.76
CA ARG A 632 -27.26 -3.81 -1.57
C ARG A 632 -26.03 -2.97 -1.92
N ASP A 633 -25.07 -3.55 -2.63
CA ASP A 633 -23.85 -2.84 -3.05
C ASP A 633 -24.20 -1.66 -3.96
N ILE A 634 -25.15 -1.84 -4.89
CA ILE A 634 -25.66 -0.76 -5.73
C ILE A 634 -26.24 0.37 -4.87
N ASN A 635 -27.02 0.04 -3.85
CA ASN A 635 -27.63 1.02 -2.97
C ASN A 635 -26.57 1.83 -2.21
N ASP A 636 -25.60 1.12 -1.63
CA ASP A 636 -24.57 1.70 -0.79
C ASP A 636 -23.64 2.60 -1.62
N VAL A 637 -23.29 2.19 -2.84
CA VAL A 637 -22.41 2.96 -3.74
C VAL A 637 -23.14 4.14 -4.38
N LEU A 638 -24.35 3.97 -4.91
CA LEU A 638 -25.03 5.05 -5.66
C LEU A 638 -25.80 6.03 -4.77
N TRP A 639 -26.27 5.60 -3.60
CA TRP A 639 -27.13 6.39 -2.72
C TRP A 639 -26.77 6.25 -1.24
N GLY A 640 -25.47 6.05 -0.94
CA GLY A 640 -24.94 6.12 0.42
C GLY A 640 -25.37 7.41 1.15
N GLY A 641 -25.63 7.30 2.46
CA GLY A 641 -26.04 8.44 3.29
C GLY A 641 -27.54 8.82 3.23
N ILE A 642 -28.39 8.06 2.51
CA ILE A 642 -29.84 8.32 2.41
C ILE A 642 -30.64 7.19 3.09
N SER A 643 -31.77 7.51 3.73
CA SER A 643 -32.68 6.53 4.35
C SER A 643 -33.12 5.42 3.37
N SER A 644 -33.17 4.17 3.85
CA SER A 644 -33.45 2.96 3.05
C SER A 644 -34.71 3.03 2.18
N GLY A 645 -35.80 3.62 2.68
CA GLY A 645 -37.05 3.82 1.92
C GLY A 645 -36.90 4.74 0.70
N LYS A 646 -36.14 5.84 0.85
CA LYS A 646 -35.82 6.76 -0.26
C LYS A 646 -34.86 6.12 -1.26
N VAL A 647 -33.89 5.32 -0.78
CA VAL A 647 -32.95 4.59 -1.64
C VAL A 647 -33.70 3.60 -2.55
N ALA A 648 -34.62 2.80 -1.99
CA ALA A 648 -35.40 1.85 -2.78
C ALA A 648 -36.24 2.52 -3.87
N ASN A 649 -36.85 3.68 -3.56
CA ASN A 649 -37.59 4.47 -4.54
C ASN A 649 -36.67 5.04 -5.63
N ASN A 650 -35.57 5.69 -5.25
CA ASN A 650 -34.59 6.26 -6.17
C ASN A 650 -34.02 5.20 -7.13
N ARG A 651 -33.66 4.02 -6.59
CA ARG A 651 -33.23 2.88 -7.40
C ARG A 651 -34.30 2.46 -8.38
N SER A 652 -35.54 2.30 -7.93
CA SER A 652 -36.65 1.84 -8.79
C SER A 652 -36.92 2.82 -9.93
N VAL A 653 -36.94 4.13 -9.65
CA VAL A 653 -37.11 5.17 -10.67
C VAL A 653 -35.94 5.19 -11.65
N THR A 654 -34.71 5.11 -11.15
CA THR A 654 -33.50 5.13 -11.98
C THR A 654 -33.40 3.89 -12.88
N LEU A 655 -33.68 2.71 -12.33
CA LEU A 655 -33.72 1.45 -13.07
C LEU A 655 -34.80 1.44 -14.14
N ASN A 656 -35.98 2.00 -13.86
CA ASN A 656 -37.04 2.12 -14.86
C ASN A 656 -36.65 3.06 -16.01
N LYS A 657 -35.99 4.18 -15.72
CA LYS A 657 -35.42 5.06 -16.76
C LYS A 657 -34.38 4.33 -17.60
N LEU A 658 -33.46 3.62 -16.95
CA LEU A 658 -32.42 2.84 -17.62
C LEU A 658 -33.03 1.78 -18.55
N ARG A 659 -34.00 0.99 -18.07
CA ARG A 659 -34.70 0.00 -18.89
C ARG A 659 -35.37 0.63 -20.11
N LYS A 660 -36.03 1.79 -19.96
CA LYS A 660 -36.63 2.51 -21.08
C LYS A 660 -35.61 2.95 -22.14
N ILE A 661 -34.42 3.35 -21.71
CA ILE A 661 -33.32 3.70 -22.63
C ILE A 661 -32.81 2.45 -23.33
N LEU A 662 -32.59 1.35 -22.60
CA LEU A 662 -32.09 0.09 -23.17
C LEU A 662 -33.06 -0.57 -24.16
N LEU A 663 -34.37 -0.26 -24.13
CA LEU A 663 -35.32 -0.68 -25.17
C LEU A 663 -35.01 -0.14 -26.56
N GLN A 664 -34.16 0.90 -26.67
CA GLN A 664 -33.70 1.44 -27.95
C GLN A 664 -32.51 0.65 -28.52
N PHE A 665 -32.04 -0.38 -27.82
CA PHE A 665 -30.92 -1.23 -28.22
C PHE A 665 -31.39 -2.67 -28.42
N ASP A 666 -30.90 -3.31 -29.47
CA ASP A 666 -31.20 -4.71 -29.76
C ASP A 666 -30.13 -5.60 -29.11
N GLY A 667 -30.55 -6.39 -28.12
CA GLY A 667 -29.69 -7.42 -27.53
C GLY A 667 -28.99 -7.02 -26.22
N ILE A 668 -29.48 -6.00 -25.51
CA ILE A 668 -29.11 -5.74 -24.12
C ILE A 668 -30.35 -5.57 -23.25
N GLU A 669 -30.35 -6.17 -22.06
CA GLU A 669 -31.38 -5.98 -21.05
C GLU A 669 -30.82 -6.05 -19.63
N ILE A 670 -31.51 -5.44 -18.66
CA ILE A 670 -31.20 -5.59 -17.23
C ILE A 670 -32.29 -6.38 -16.53
N VAL A 671 -31.94 -7.59 -16.11
CA VAL A 671 -32.82 -8.52 -15.39
C VAL A 671 -32.59 -8.44 -13.88
N SER A 672 -33.63 -8.74 -13.11
CA SER A 672 -33.57 -8.78 -11.65
C SER A 672 -33.77 -10.22 -11.18
N THR A 673 -32.75 -10.81 -10.56
CA THR A 673 -32.78 -12.21 -10.13
C THR A 673 -32.18 -12.34 -8.74
N GLY A 674 -32.91 -12.88 -7.77
CA GLY A 674 -32.35 -13.22 -6.44
C GLY A 674 -31.69 -12.09 -5.67
N GLY A 675 -32.11 -10.84 -5.85
CA GLY A 675 -31.46 -9.67 -5.22
C GLY A 675 -30.27 -9.10 -5.98
N TYR A 676 -30.06 -9.53 -7.23
CA TYR A 676 -29.03 -9.01 -8.14
C TYR A 676 -29.67 -8.31 -9.34
N LEU A 677 -28.95 -7.34 -9.89
CA LEU A 677 -29.20 -6.78 -11.22
C LEU A 677 -28.11 -7.27 -12.16
N GLU A 678 -28.51 -7.90 -13.26
CA GLU A 678 -27.60 -8.49 -14.25
C GLU A 678 -27.87 -7.87 -15.62
N ALA A 679 -26.81 -7.40 -16.28
CA ALA A 679 -26.85 -6.97 -17.67
C ALA A 679 -26.62 -8.18 -18.58
N LYS A 680 -27.65 -8.59 -19.31
CA LYS A 680 -27.57 -9.67 -20.30
C LYS A 680 -27.34 -9.09 -21.68
N ILE A 681 -26.29 -9.54 -22.35
CA ILE A 681 -25.93 -9.13 -23.70
C ILE A 681 -26.01 -10.29 -24.69
N LYS A 682 -26.50 -9.99 -25.89
CA LYS A 682 -26.56 -10.88 -27.05
C LYS A 682 -26.36 -10.08 -28.33
N LYS A 683 -25.90 -10.74 -29.39
CA LYS A 683 -25.85 -10.10 -30.72
C LYS A 683 -27.28 -9.66 -31.13
N PRO A 684 -27.45 -8.49 -31.76
CA PRO A 684 -26.41 -7.65 -32.39
C PRO A 684 -25.82 -6.54 -31.52
N PHE A 685 -26.04 -6.50 -30.19
CA PHE A 685 -25.49 -5.47 -29.32
C PHE A 685 -23.96 -5.52 -29.29
N TYR A 686 -23.31 -4.36 -29.43
CA TYR A 686 -21.85 -4.23 -29.34
C TYR A 686 -21.43 -3.33 -28.18
N CYS A 687 -20.40 -3.76 -27.46
CA CYS A 687 -19.68 -2.90 -26.52
C CYS A 687 -18.19 -3.14 -26.62
N ASP A 688 -17.43 -2.06 -26.77
CA ASP A 688 -15.97 -2.10 -26.88
C ASP A 688 -15.33 -2.68 -25.60
N TYR A 689 -15.79 -2.28 -24.41
CA TYR A 689 -15.31 -2.82 -23.14
C TYR A 689 -15.64 -4.30 -22.96
N ALA A 690 -16.84 -4.75 -23.33
CA ALA A 690 -17.18 -6.17 -23.24
C ALA A 690 -16.29 -7.02 -24.17
N SER A 691 -15.99 -6.50 -25.36
CA SER A 691 -15.13 -7.14 -26.35
C SER A 691 -13.67 -7.19 -25.85
N THR A 692 -13.16 -6.07 -25.36
CA THR A 692 -11.84 -5.96 -24.74
C THR A 692 -11.70 -6.85 -23.51
N TYR A 693 -12.69 -6.85 -22.62
CA TYR A 693 -12.71 -7.67 -21.41
C TYR A 693 -12.61 -9.16 -21.77
N LYS A 694 -13.37 -9.62 -22.76
CA LYS A 694 -13.32 -11.00 -23.26
C LYS A 694 -11.94 -11.36 -23.83
N LEU A 695 -11.28 -10.45 -24.54
CA LEU A 695 -9.92 -10.64 -25.01
C LEU A 695 -8.93 -10.78 -23.84
N CYS A 696 -9.07 -9.99 -22.78
CA CYS A 696 -8.25 -10.11 -21.57
C CYS A 696 -8.45 -11.44 -20.80
N GLN A 697 -9.52 -12.18 -21.07
CA GLN A 697 -9.76 -13.49 -20.45
C GLN A 697 -9.09 -14.66 -21.21
N ILE A 698 -8.41 -14.40 -22.34
CA ILE A 698 -7.77 -15.46 -23.14
C ILE A 698 -6.50 -15.95 -22.42
N PRO A 699 -6.46 -17.21 -21.93
CA PRO A 699 -5.36 -17.66 -21.07
C PRO A 699 -4.00 -17.78 -21.75
N GLN A 700 -3.97 -17.97 -23.08
CA GLN A 700 -2.74 -18.16 -23.85
C GLN A 700 -2.08 -16.84 -24.29
N GLY A 701 -2.62 -15.68 -23.86
CA GLY A 701 -2.28 -14.39 -24.42
C GLY A 701 -2.93 -14.13 -25.78
N LEU A 702 -2.82 -12.91 -26.28
CA LEU A 702 -3.45 -12.48 -27.53
C LEU A 702 -2.52 -12.73 -28.71
N SER A 703 -3.04 -13.38 -29.76
CA SER A 703 -2.35 -13.43 -31.06
C SER A 703 -2.17 -12.02 -31.63
N LYS A 704 -1.23 -11.83 -32.57
CA LYS A 704 -1.03 -10.54 -33.25
C LYS A 704 -2.34 -9.94 -33.77
N GLN A 705 -3.19 -10.75 -34.40
CA GLN A 705 -4.44 -10.25 -34.97
C GLN A 705 -5.43 -9.80 -33.89
N GLN A 706 -5.47 -10.50 -32.75
CA GLN A 706 -6.28 -10.12 -31.60
C GLN A 706 -5.73 -8.88 -30.89
N LEU A 707 -4.40 -8.72 -30.82
CA LEU A 707 -3.75 -7.51 -30.31
C LEU A 707 -4.08 -6.30 -31.18
N ILE A 708 -4.09 -6.45 -32.50
CA ILE A 708 -4.51 -5.38 -33.42
C ILE A 708 -5.96 -5.00 -33.17
N SER A 709 -6.86 -5.99 -33.06
CA SER A 709 -8.28 -5.73 -32.73
C SER A 709 -8.44 -5.07 -31.35
N PHE A 710 -7.65 -5.50 -30.37
CA PHE A 710 -7.61 -4.88 -29.04
C PHE A 710 -7.22 -3.41 -29.13
N PHE A 711 -6.16 -3.09 -29.88
CA PHE A 711 -5.72 -1.72 -30.10
C PHE A 711 -6.83 -0.89 -30.78
N ASP A 712 -7.53 -1.45 -31.78
CA ASP A 712 -8.64 -0.78 -32.45
C ASP A 712 -9.78 -0.40 -31.50
N PHE A 713 -10.01 -1.19 -30.44
CA PHE A 713 -11.02 -0.88 -29.42
C PHE A 713 -10.56 0.26 -28.50
N VAL A 714 -9.30 0.22 -28.03
CA VAL A 714 -8.81 1.13 -26.98
C VAL A 714 -8.20 2.43 -27.51
N ARG A 715 -7.88 2.51 -28.81
CA ARG A 715 -7.27 3.70 -29.45
C ARG A 715 -8.12 4.97 -29.36
N ARG A 716 -9.41 4.85 -29.02
CA ARG A 716 -10.35 5.96 -28.87
C ARG A 716 -10.10 6.84 -27.64
N GLY A 717 -9.50 6.30 -26.58
CA GLY A 717 -9.20 7.08 -25.39
C GLY A 717 -9.10 6.25 -24.11
N ARG A 718 -8.82 6.95 -23.01
CA ARG A 718 -8.87 6.37 -21.65
C ARG A 718 -10.25 5.79 -21.38
N PHE A 719 -10.31 4.65 -20.71
CA PHE A 719 -11.55 4.05 -20.22
C PHE A 719 -12.34 5.06 -19.37
N LEU A 720 -13.59 5.32 -19.77
CA LEU A 720 -14.51 6.27 -19.15
C LEU A 720 -13.90 7.65 -18.89
N LYS A 721 -13.24 8.21 -19.90
CA LYS A 721 -12.62 9.54 -19.84
C LYS A 721 -13.64 10.59 -19.36
N GLY A 722 -13.28 11.35 -18.33
CA GLY A 722 -14.11 12.41 -17.74
C GLY A 722 -15.07 11.95 -16.64
N ILE A 723 -15.15 10.65 -16.33
CA ILE A 723 -15.95 10.13 -15.21
C ILE A 723 -15.02 9.81 -14.03
N ILE A 724 -15.30 10.39 -12.86
CA ILE A 724 -14.42 10.37 -11.67
C ILE A 724 -15.10 9.77 -10.41
N TRP A 725 -16.01 8.81 -10.57
CA TRP A 725 -16.64 8.18 -9.40
C TRP A 725 -15.64 7.29 -8.64
N PRO A 726 -15.55 7.37 -7.29
CA PRO A 726 -14.53 6.67 -6.52
C PRO A 726 -14.51 5.14 -6.73
N TRP A 727 -15.67 4.50 -6.81
CA TRP A 727 -15.76 3.05 -7.02
C TRP A 727 -15.19 2.57 -8.36
N LEU A 728 -14.98 3.48 -9.32
CA LEU A 728 -14.37 3.16 -10.61
C LEU A 728 -12.84 3.13 -10.55
N ASP A 729 -12.18 3.62 -9.50
CA ASP A 729 -10.73 3.79 -9.49
C ASP A 729 -9.98 2.45 -9.60
N GLU A 730 -10.41 1.43 -8.86
CA GLU A 730 -9.87 0.07 -8.97
C GLU A 730 -10.10 -0.50 -10.38
N ILE A 731 -11.30 -0.32 -10.94
CA ILE A 731 -11.64 -0.82 -12.28
C ILE A 731 -10.82 -0.09 -13.35
N ARG A 732 -10.60 1.22 -13.19
CA ARG A 732 -9.80 2.04 -14.10
C ARG A 732 -8.33 1.63 -14.04
N GLY A 733 -7.79 1.41 -12.84
CA GLY A 733 -6.43 0.91 -12.64
C GLY A 733 -6.22 -0.47 -13.26
N PHE A 734 -7.12 -1.42 -12.99
CA PHE A 734 -7.09 -2.75 -13.62
C PHE A 734 -7.16 -2.66 -15.15
N THR A 735 -8.13 -1.92 -15.69
CA THR A 735 -8.32 -1.77 -17.13
C THR A 735 -7.12 -1.08 -17.77
N GLY A 736 -6.57 -0.05 -17.13
CA GLY A 736 -5.37 0.66 -17.59
C GLY A 736 -4.16 -0.26 -17.71
N ASN A 737 -3.89 -1.06 -16.67
CA ASN A 737 -2.81 -2.05 -16.71
C ASN A 737 -2.98 -3.05 -17.86
N GLN A 738 -4.19 -3.57 -18.06
CA GLN A 738 -4.47 -4.47 -19.18
C GLN A 738 -4.26 -3.80 -20.55
N VAL A 739 -4.58 -2.50 -20.68
CA VAL A 739 -4.30 -1.76 -21.91
C VAL A 739 -2.80 -1.64 -22.12
N ILE A 740 -2.05 -1.19 -21.11
CA ILE A 740 -0.60 -1.00 -21.19
C ILE A 740 0.09 -2.30 -21.60
N ASP A 741 -0.17 -3.39 -20.87
CA ASP A 741 0.47 -4.69 -21.09
C ASP A 741 0.27 -5.21 -22.53
N ASN A 742 -0.96 -5.14 -23.03
CA ASN A 742 -1.28 -5.66 -24.37
C ASN A 742 -0.75 -4.76 -25.48
N LEU A 743 -0.72 -3.44 -25.29
CA LEU A 743 -0.14 -2.53 -26.29
C LEU A 743 1.39 -2.65 -26.33
N LEU A 744 2.06 -2.90 -25.20
CA LEU A 744 3.49 -3.21 -25.17
C LEU A 744 3.80 -4.52 -25.91
N ASN A 745 2.99 -5.57 -25.72
CA ASN A 745 3.12 -6.82 -26.46
C ASN A 745 2.99 -6.61 -27.98
N LEU A 746 2.03 -5.79 -28.42
CA LEU A 746 1.89 -5.45 -29.84
C LEU A 746 3.07 -4.62 -30.34
N ALA A 747 3.57 -3.69 -29.52
CA ALA A 747 4.72 -2.86 -29.86
C ALA A 747 5.98 -3.71 -30.07
N LEU A 748 6.21 -4.74 -29.26
CA LEU A 748 7.31 -5.70 -29.46
C LEU A 748 7.25 -6.40 -30.83
N ILE A 749 6.05 -6.82 -31.24
CA ILE A 749 5.85 -7.43 -32.57
C ILE A 749 6.17 -6.42 -33.68
N TYR A 750 5.63 -5.20 -33.57
CA TYR A 750 5.88 -4.16 -34.56
C TYR A 750 7.33 -3.67 -34.57
N GLN A 751 8.03 -3.72 -33.45
CA GLN A 751 9.45 -3.42 -33.36
C GLN A 751 10.28 -4.41 -34.17
N LYS A 752 9.99 -5.72 -34.06
CA LYS A 752 10.60 -6.78 -34.89
C LYS A 752 10.30 -6.60 -36.38
N GLU A 753 9.14 -6.04 -36.71
CA GLU A 753 8.72 -5.74 -38.08
C GLU A 753 9.18 -4.37 -38.60
N LEU A 754 9.87 -3.58 -37.78
CA LEU A 754 10.27 -2.19 -38.07
C LEU A 754 9.08 -1.28 -38.47
N ASN A 755 7.88 -1.53 -37.92
CA ASN A 755 6.68 -0.73 -38.18
C ASN A 755 6.61 0.49 -37.25
N LEU A 756 7.48 1.47 -37.50
CA LEU A 756 7.67 2.67 -36.66
C LEU A 756 6.38 3.50 -36.45
N PRO A 757 5.54 3.76 -37.49
CA PRO A 757 4.33 4.56 -37.31
C PRO A 757 3.31 3.94 -36.34
N GLU A 758 3.19 2.62 -36.30
CA GLU A 758 2.28 1.96 -35.36
C GLU A 758 2.87 1.94 -33.94
N ILE A 759 4.19 1.78 -33.80
CA ILE A 759 4.86 1.87 -32.49
C ILE A 759 4.62 3.23 -31.83
N GLU A 760 4.73 4.33 -32.59
CA GLU A 760 4.45 5.66 -32.06
C GLU A 760 3.01 5.82 -31.58
N LYS A 761 2.03 5.26 -32.32
CA LYS A 761 0.62 5.29 -31.92
C LYS A 761 0.37 4.47 -30.64
N LEU A 762 1.03 3.33 -30.50
CA LEU A 762 0.95 2.49 -29.30
C LEU A 762 1.59 3.18 -28.09
N ALA A 763 2.81 3.71 -28.25
CA ALA A 763 3.51 4.46 -27.22
C ALA A 763 2.67 5.65 -26.74
N GLN A 764 2.12 6.46 -27.66
CA GLN A 764 1.23 7.56 -27.28
C GLN A 764 0.01 7.07 -26.52
N ARG A 765 -0.58 5.93 -26.93
CA ARG A 765 -1.75 5.37 -26.23
C ARG A 765 -1.41 4.84 -24.84
N ILE A 766 -0.21 4.31 -24.63
CA ILE A 766 0.27 3.87 -23.31
C ILE A 766 0.55 5.08 -22.42
N LEU A 767 1.20 6.12 -22.95
CA LEU A 767 1.47 7.38 -22.25
C LEU A 767 0.18 8.15 -21.90
N ASP A 768 -0.87 7.94 -22.70
CA ASP A 768 -2.20 8.37 -22.35
C ASP A 768 -2.76 7.62 -21.15
N TYR A 769 -2.21 6.53 -20.62
CA TYR A 769 -2.66 5.90 -19.37
C TYR A 769 -1.67 6.10 -18.23
N ASP A 770 -0.38 5.97 -18.54
CA ASP A 770 0.74 6.17 -17.62
C ASP A 770 1.80 7.00 -18.33
N ASP A 771 1.84 8.30 -18.03
CA ASP A 771 2.72 9.24 -18.71
C ASP A 771 4.18 9.20 -18.21
N LEU A 772 4.46 8.31 -17.26
CA LEU A 772 5.80 7.98 -16.75
C LEU A 772 6.21 6.54 -17.11
N ASN A 773 5.46 5.86 -17.98
CA ASN A 773 5.82 4.52 -18.44
C ASN A 773 7.14 4.53 -19.24
N GLU A 774 8.20 4.00 -18.65
CA GLU A 774 9.55 4.04 -19.21
C GLU A 774 9.65 3.28 -20.54
N GLU A 775 8.95 2.15 -20.68
CA GLU A 775 8.92 1.36 -21.91
C GLU A 775 8.28 2.10 -23.07
N ALA A 776 7.16 2.79 -22.83
CA ALA A 776 6.50 3.60 -23.86
C ALA A 776 7.34 4.82 -24.26
N ILE A 777 8.02 5.46 -23.30
CA ILE A 777 9.00 6.51 -23.60
C ILE A 777 10.15 5.94 -24.43
N TYR A 778 10.67 4.78 -24.07
CA TYR A 778 11.71 4.11 -24.85
C TYR A 778 11.24 3.78 -26.26
N LEU A 779 10.06 3.20 -26.44
CA LEU A 779 9.49 2.90 -27.76
C LEU A 779 9.35 4.17 -28.62
N GLN A 780 8.91 5.28 -28.01
CA GLN A 780 8.80 6.58 -28.69
C GLN A 780 10.19 7.14 -29.07
N VAL A 781 11.16 7.11 -28.14
CA VAL A 781 12.54 7.55 -28.38
C VAL A 781 13.21 6.70 -29.46
N TRP A 782 13.05 5.38 -29.38
CA TRP A 782 13.61 4.41 -30.32
C TRP A 782 13.05 4.60 -31.73
N ALA A 783 11.72 4.76 -31.88
CA ALA A 783 11.10 5.00 -33.17
C ALA A 783 11.63 6.29 -33.81
N LEU A 784 11.73 7.38 -33.03
CA LEU A 784 12.26 8.67 -33.48
C LEU A 784 13.75 8.59 -33.85
N GLN A 785 14.55 7.80 -33.14
CA GLN A 785 15.95 7.55 -33.52
C GLN A 785 16.04 6.82 -34.86
N LYS A 786 15.19 5.81 -35.09
CA LYS A 786 15.16 5.06 -36.37
C LYS A 786 14.69 5.92 -37.54
N THR A 787 13.91 6.97 -37.31
CA THR A 787 13.52 7.95 -38.35
C THR A 787 14.47 9.16 -38.44
N ASN A 788 15.66 9.12 -37.82
CA ASN A 788 16.64 10.22 -37.76
C ASN A 788 16.15 11.52 -37.07
N ASN A 789 15.11 11.44 -36.25
CA ASN A 789 14.55 12.57 -35.47
C ASN A 789 15.15 12.67 -34.06
N ILE A 790 16.49 12.68 -33.95
CA ILE A 790 17.22 12.61 -32.67
C ILE A 790 16.88 13.79 -31.73
N ASN A 791 16.66 14.98 -32.27
CA ASN A 791 16.30 16.16 -31.47
C ASN A 791 14.96 15.98 -30.76
N LEU A 792 13.96 15.43 -31.46
CA LEU A 792 12.64 15.17 -30.88
C LEU A 792 12.71 14.01 -29.88
N ALA A 793 13.52 12.99 -30.15
CA ALA A 793 13.77 11.90 -29.20
C ALA A 793 14.36 12.42 -27.88
N ARG A 794 15.37 13.30 -27.96
CA ARG A 794 15.95 13.97 -26.77
C ARG A 794 14.94 14.87 -26.07
N PHE A 795 14.13 15.60 -26.82
CA PHE A 795 13.08 16.46 -26.26
C PHE A 795 12.03 15.64 -25.49
N ASN A 796 11.55 14.53 -26.06
CA ASN A 796 10.57 13.66 -25.40
C ASN A 796 11.16 13.02 -24.15
N PHE A 797 12.39 12.51 -24.23
CA PHE A 797 13.10 12.00 -23.05
C PHE A 797 13.25 13.08 -21.97
N THR A 798 13.69 14.29 -22.34
CA THR A 798 13.84 15.41 -21.39
C THR A 798 12.50 15.83 -20.80
N SER A 799 11.42 15.79 -21.58
CA SER A 799 10.08 16.07 -21.09
C SER A 799 9.62 15.02 -20.10
N PHE A 800 9.91 13.74 -20.38
CA PHE A 800 9.70 12.64 -19.46
C PHE A 800 10.52 12.82 -18.17
N THR A 801 11.82 13.11 -18.23
CA THR A 801 12.62 13.30 -17.02
C THR A 801 12.13 14.49 -16.19
N LYS A 802 11.65 15.56 -16.82
CA LYS A 802 11.01 16.70 -16.11
C LYS A 802 9.69 16.32 -15.46
N LYS A 803 8.86 15.51 -16.13
CA LYS A 803 7.61 15.00 -15.55
C LYS A 803 7.89 14.03 -14.40
N TYR A 804 8.88 13.16 -14.56
CA TYR A 804 9.36 12.26 -13.53
C TYR A 804 9.82 13.07 -12.31
N GLU A 805 10.68 14.08 -12.52
CA GLU A 805 11.14 14.98 -11.45
C GLU A 805 9.98 15.76 -10.80
N SER A 806 9.02 16.23 -11.59
CA SER A 806 7.81 16.88 -11.07
C SER A 806 6.89 15.94 -10.28
N SER A 807 6.89 14.64 -10.58
CA SER A 807 5.98 13.66 -9.97
C SER A 807 6.60 12.96 -8.76
N PHE A 808 7.90 12.70 -8.80
CA PHE A 808 8.64 11.97 -7.77
C PHE A 808 9.58 12.86 -6.94
N GLY A 809 9.81 14.11 -7.35
CA GLY A 809 10.65 15.08 -6.66
C GLY A 809 12.16 14.91 -6.89
N GLU A 810 12.59 13.85 -7.58
CA GLU A 810 14.01 13.55 -7.84
C GLU A 810 14.32 13.50 -9.35
N PRO A 811 15.55 13.85 -9.78
CA PRO A 811 15.92 13.75 -11.18
C PRO A 811 15.93 12.28 -11.63
N TYR A 812 15.49 12.03 -12.85
CA TYR A 812 15.51 10.69 -13.42
C TYR A 812 16.95 10.11 -13.43
N PRO A 813 17.17 8.88 -12.93
CA PRO A 813 18.52 8.38 -12.61
C PRO A 813 19.40 8.10 -13.83
N MET A 814 18.80 7.91 -15.01
CA MET A 814 19.53 7.63 -16.25
C MET A 814 19.60 8.88 -17.12
N ASN A 815 20.76 9.16 -17.70
CA ASN A 815 20.84 10.09 -18.82
C ASN A 815 20.35 9.44 -20.13
N PHE A 816 20.15 10.23 -21.18
CA PHE A 816 19.64 9.75 -22.48
C PHE A 816 20.41 8.55 -23.05
N SER A 817 21.74 8.49 -22.87
CA SER A 817 22.55 7.38 -23.37
C SER A 817 22.36 6.11 -22.54
N GLN A 818 22.37 6.25 -21.21
CA GLN A 818 22.13 5.14 -20.28
C GLN A 818 20.73 4.56 -20.44
N PHE A 819 19.72 5.42 -20.60
CA PHE A 819 18.34 5.02 -20.83
C PHE A 819 18.20 4.15 -22.08
N ASN A 820 18.75 4.62 -23.20
CA ASN A 820 18.73 3.83 -24.44
C ASN A 820 19.47 2.50 -24.29
N GLN A 821 20.64 2.49 -23.65
CA GLN A 821 21.42 1.27 -23.45
C GLN A 821 20.74 0.27 -22.51
N HIS A 822 20.05 0.74 -21.48
CA HIS A 822 19.30 -0.08 -20.53
C HIS A 822 18.19 -0.86 -21.25
N PHE A 823 17.37 -0.14 -22.01
CA PHE A 823 16.23 -0.73 -22.70
C PHE A 823 16.59 -1.49 -23.98
N GLU A 824 17.68 -1.11 -24.66
CA GLU A 824 18.20 -1.88 -25.81
C GLU A 824 18.61 -3.30 -25.40
N LYS A 825 19.05 -3.52 -24.15
CA LYS A 825 19.34 -4.87 -23.62
C LYS A 825 18.08 -5.65 -23.21
N GLY A 826 17.03 -4.96 -22.75
CA GLY A 826 15.79 -5.58 -22.26
C GLY A 826 14.79 -5.98 -23.36
N PHE A 827 14.86 -5.37 -24.55
CA PHE A 827 13.90 -5.56 -25.65
C PHE A 827 14.39 -6.50 -26.78
N ILE A 828 15.65 -6.96 -26.76
CA ILE A 828 16.26 -7.72 -27.87
C ILE A 828 16.14 -9.27 -27.75
N HIS A 829 15.44 -9.81 -26.75
CA HIS A 829 15.25 -11.27 -26.62
C HIS A 829 13.79 -11.71 -26.85
#